data_AF-A0A4U1API7-F1
#
_entry.id   AF-A0A4U1API7-F1
#
_cell.length_a   1.000
_cell.length_b   1.000
_cell.length_c   1.000
_cell.angle_alpha   90.00
_cell.angle_beta   90.00
_cell.angle_gamma   90.00
#
_symmetry.space_group_name_H-M   'P 1'
#
loop_
_entity.id
_entity.type
_entity.pdbx_description
1 polymer ?
#
loop_
_entity_poly.entity_id
_entity_poly.type
_entity_poly.pdbx_seq_one_letter_code
_entity_poly.pdbx_strand_id
1 'polypeptide(L)'
;MVTGKTDTLWYKDAIIYELHVKAFRDSNDDGIGDFKGLIEKLDYIEKLGINALWLLPFYPSPFRDDGYDIADYRGIHPGYGKVRDFRAFVREAHQRGIKIITELVINHTSDQHPWFQAARRAKKNSARWNYYVWSDTNARFPETRIIFTDSEPSNWAWDPVAKAYYWHRFFSHQPDLNHNNPKVVQAVLKVMRFWLDMGVDGLRLDAVPYLCVREGTSNENLPETHAVLKQFRRELDQHYTDRMLLAEANQWPEDVLPYFGDGDQCHMAFHFPLMPRMFMALRQEDRHPITDILDRTPPLPGGCQWALFLRNHDELTLEMVTDAERDYMYREYAKDSRMRLNVGIRRRLAPLVDNSRRRMELLNSLLFAMPGSPVIYYGDELGMGDNIFLGDRNGVRTPMQWSLDRNAGFSRADSARLYLPPITDPVYGYQSVNVEAQERDPSSMLHFMRRMIALRRQHKAFGRGSIEFLRPDNRAILAFTRRYKGEIILVIANLSRYVQPAELDLGAFKGMIPVEMIGRTEFPAIDQQPYFVTLGPHSFYWFRLEAPAEPIKAGRSVPPEHLKLPQLTLDKMWDTLLEPHCLLTLGNDILPAYLARQRWFAGKAKNISSCSLIDWCKLGASFYMTVLRLRYDSGEEEYVLPLKIVQGEPAAAMRAELPESVLALVKNRRGDGILYDALMDRASCDIFLSAIGDGREYRTFHNGVIQAVSTNLYDQLVQSDTCCISVCKLGAEQSNSSIIIGESFVLKLYRKLEKGINPDVEVSLFLTEQGQFTAIARVIGTLQYVDGAGNEATLGMLQEYIANQGDGWAYSLSALQDYYSKAEQADAGGESPPVPGLMGRQLVQDSVQEPPAVFAAMTGAYLQSVKTLGRQTAEFHLALAGDKKNKDFKPEKATRVYAEQLADSISRQIQQALAGLSRKSMQLPAELGRKRDRVMSEAPAVLDRVGRIASLGDKLGWLIRHHGDYHLGQVLRTENNDFILLDFEGEPQRPLSKRRRKGSALKDVAGMLRSLHYAAERGLPAGEEQRDRRERLRPWARAWYEWMSSVFVGAYLAAAGGAQYLPGADIGYVLEMFLLEKVFYELEYELNNRPDWIHIPLAGIVDILDTTPTRLA
;
A
#
# COMPACT_ATOMS: atom_id res chain seq x y z
N MET A 1 -5.35 -1.07 -14.46
CA MET A 1 -6.36 -1.83 -13.69
C MET A 1 -5.64 -2.93 -12.94
N VAL A 2 -5.19 -2.63 -11.72
CA VAL A 2 -4.67 -3.63 -10.78
C VAL A 2 -5.89 -4.35 -10.22
N THR A 3 -5.96 -5.68 -10.33
CA THR A 3 -6.96 -6.48 -9.63
C THR A 3 -6.80 -6.23 -8.13
N GLY A 4 -7.69 -5.42 -7.56
CA GLY A 4 -7.58 -4.90 -6.21
C GLY A 4 -7.46 -6.02 -5.17
N LYS A 5 -6.49 -5.86 -4.26
CA LYS A 5 -6.42 -6.53 -2.95
C LYS A 5 -7.84 -6.68 -2.39
N THR A 6 -8.32 -7.89 -2.19
CA THR A 6 -9.52 -8.11 -1.37
C THR A 6 -9.10 -7.97 0.09
N ASP A 7 -9.11 -6.75 0.62
CA ASP A 7 -8.80 -6.51 2.04
C ASP A 7 -9.93 -7.08 2.92
N THR A 8 -9.68 -8.26 3.49
CA THR A 8 -10.60 -8.95 4.40
C THR A 8 -10.90 -8.15 5.68
N LEU A 9 -10.06 -7.17 6.04
CA LEU A 9 -10.18 -6.34 7.24
C LEU A 9 -10.52 -4.88 6.91
N TRP A 10 -11.10 -4.61 5.73
CA TRP A 10 -11.41 -3.25 5.27
C TRP A 10 -12.18 -2.41 6.31
N TYR A 11 -13.04 -3.06 7.10
CA TYR A 11 -13.86 -2.43 8.13
C TYR A 11 -13.03 -1.83 9.28
N LYS A 12 -11.76 -2.21 9.46
CA LYS A 12 -10.85 -1.59 10.43
C LYS A 12 -10.38 -0.20 10.03
N ASP A 13 -10.37 0.08 8.73
CA ASP A 13 -9.99 1.38 8.16
C ASP A 13 -11.21 2.16 7.64
N ALA A 14 -12.42 1.63 7.87
CA ALA A 14 -13.65 2.26 7.45
C ALA A 14 -13.92 3.57 8.23
N ILE A 15 -14.53 4.52 7.52
CA ILE A 15 -15.17 5.71 8.02
C ILE A 15 -16.60 5.60 7.53
N ILE A 16 -17.47 5.19 8.43
CA ILE A 16 -18.85 4.81 8.16
C ILE A 16 -19.71 6.06 8.22
N TYR A 17 -20.65 6.20 7.29
CA TYR A 17 -21.63 7.27 7.30
C TYR A 17 -23.03 6.68 7.38
N GLU A 18 -23.70 6.95 8.50
CA GLU A 18 -25.05 6.49 8.81
C GLU A 18 -26.07 7.46 8.19
N LEU A 19 -26.95 6.94 7.34
CA LEU A 19 -28.01 7.74 6.73
C LEU A 19 -29.31 6.96 6.54
N HIS A 20 -30.41 7.70 6.45
CA HIS A 20 -31.69 7.17 5.98
C HIS A 20 -31.93 7.56 4.52
N VAL A 21 -32.26 6.59 3.66
CA VAL A 21 -32.59 6.84 2.24
C VAL A 21 -33.67 7.93 2.11
N LYS A 22 -34.76 7.82 2.90
CA LYS A 22 -35.86 8.78 2.93
C LYS A 22 -35.47 10.21 3.27
N ALA A 23 -34.37 10.40 4.01
CA ALA A 23 -33.99 11.70 4.56
C ALA A 23 -32.90 12.40 3.73
N PHE A 24 -32.27 11.69 2.79
CA PHE A 24 -31.06 12.20 2.16
C PHE A 24 -31.35 13.05 0.92
N ARG A 25 -32.04 12.53 -0.09
CA ARG A 25 -32.39 13.30 -1.31
C ARG A 25 -33.58 12.66 -2.03
N ASP A 26 -34.58 13.49 -2.35
CA ASP A 26 -35.73 13.13 -3.17
C ASP A 26 -35.43 13.48 -4.64
N SER A 27 -35.52 12.51 -5.55
CA SER A 27 -35.27 12.68 -6.99
C SER A 27 -36.54 12.79 -7.83
N ASN A 28 -37.70 12.40 -7.29
CA ASN A 28 -38.96 12.31 -8.02
C ASN A 28 -39.99 13.36 -7.57
N ASP A 29 -39.63 14.20 -6.60
CA ASP A 29 -40.41 15.28 -6.02
C ASP A 29 -41.73 14.80 -5.38
N ASP A 30 -41.74 13.61 -4.79
CA ASP A 30 -42.89 13.06 -4.05
C ASP A 30 -42.91 13.43 -2.56
N GLY A 31 -41.80 13.95 -2.04
CA GLY A 31 -41.59 14.36 -0.65
C GLY A 31 -40.77 13.38 0.20
N ILE A 32 -40.32 12.26 -0.38
CA ILE A 32 -39.58 11.18 0.28
C ILE A 32 -38.26 10.93 -0.47
N GLY A 33 -37.15 10.79 0.25
CA GLY A 33 -35.86 10.46 -0.35
C GLY A 33 -35.81 9.03 -0.91
N ASP A 34 -35.06 8.83 -1.98
CA ASP A 34 -35.06 7.57 -2.74
C ASP A 34 -33.65 7.17 -3.23
N PHE A 35 -33.50 5.93 -3.71
CA PHE A 35 -32.18 5.42 -4.13
C PHE A 35 -31.57 6.17 -5.31
N LYS A 36 -32.36 6.74 -6.22
CA LYS A 36 -31.82 7.54 -7.32
C LYS A 36 -31.32 8.89 -6.81
N GLY A 37 -32.06 9.51 -5.89
CA GLY A 37 -31.61 10.70 -5.18
C GLY A 37 -30.32 10.45 -4.41
N LEU A 38 -30.17 9.29 -3.79
CA LEU A 38 -28.93 8.90 -3.12
C LEU A 38 -27.76 8.73 -4.11
N ILE A 39 -28.00 8.13 -5.29
CA ILE A 39 -26.98 8.02 -6.37
C ILE A 39 -26.49 9.42 -6.79
N GLU A 40 -27.39 10.39 -6.95
CA GLU A 40 -27.04 11.79 -7.31
C GLU A 40 -26.11 12.47 -6.27
N LYS A 41 -26.06 11.94 -5.05
CA LYS A 41 -25.29 12.51 -3.93
C LYS A 41 -24.06 11.68 -3.53
N LEU A 42 -23.75 10.60 -4.26
CA LEU A 42 -22.55 9.81 -4.01
C LEU A 42 -21.26 10.64 -4.17
N ASP A 43 -21.21 11.59 -5.11
CA ASP A 43 -20.04 12.45 -5.29
C ASP A 43 -19.78 13.35 -4.06
N TYR A 44 -20.85 13.76 -3.34
CA TYR A 44 -20.70 14.50 -2.08
C TYR A 44 -20.10 13.61 -0.98
N ILE A 45 -20.58 12.37 -0.86
CA ILE A 45 -20.11 11.38 0.12
C ILE A 45 -18.65 11.01 -0.14
N GLU A 46 -18.29 10.79 -1.41
CA GLU A 46 -16.92 10.52 -1.83
C GLU A 46 -16.00 11.71 -1.50
N LYS A 47 -16.42 12.93 -1.84
CA LYS A 47 -15.67 14.16 -1.53
C LYS A 47 -15.55 14.43 -0.03
N LEU A 48 -16.49 13.94 0.79
CA LEU A 48 -16.37 13.96 2.25
C LEU A 48 -15.25 13.02 2.75
N GLY A 49 -14.92 11.98 1.98
CA GLY A 49 -13.87 11.00 2.28
C GLY A 49 -14.39 9.71 2.92
N ILE A 50 -15.71 9.50 2.90
CA ILE A 50 -16.39 8.29 3.41
C ILE A 50 -16.06 7.10 2.50
N ASN A 51 -15.84 5.93 3.09
CA ASN A 51 -15.62 4.67 2.35
C ASN A 51 -16.61 3.56 2.72
N ALA A 52 -17.57 3.82 3.62
CA ALA A 52 -18.65 2.90 3.94
C ALA A 52 -19.94 3.64 4.24
N LEU A 53 -21.06 3.21 3.67
CA LEU A 53 -22.39 3.73 3.94
C LEU A 53 -23.17 2.71 4.76
N TRP A 54 -23.67 3.12 5.92
CA TRP A 54 -24.66 2.37 6.67
C TRP A 54 -26.05 2.93 6.40
N LEU A 55 -26.88 2.11 5.75
CA LEU A 55 -28.26 2.44 5.42
C LEU A 55 -29.21 1.90 6.49
N LEU A 56 -30.00 2.80 7.06
CA LEU A 56 -31.17 2.49 7.89
C LEU A 56 -32.22 1.68 7.10
N PRO A 57 -33.22 1.06 7.76
CA PRO A 57 -34.13 0.13 7.11
C PRO A 57 -34.84 0.76 5.90
N PHE A 58 -34.69 0.12 4.74
CA PHE A 58 -35.34 0.53 3.48
C PHE A 58 -36.37 -0.48 2.97
N TYR A 59 -36.71 -1.44 3.83
CA TYR A 59 -37.63 -2.54 3.54
C TYR A 59 -39.09 -2.08 3.55
N PRO A 60 -40.01 -2.77 2.85
CA PRO A 60 -41.44 -2.60 3.06
C PRO A 60 -41.79 -2.72 4.56
N SER A 61 -42.41 -1.67 5.09
CA SER A 61 -42.77 -1.49 6.50
C SER A 61 -43.98 -0.54 6.55
N PRO A 62 -44.85 -0.64 7.57
CA PRO A 62 -45.89 0.34 7.82
C PRO A 62 -45.39 1.62 8.53
N PHE A 63 -44.09 1.75 8.78
CA PHE A 63 -43.41 2.88 9.43
C PHE A 63 -43.92 3.20 10.84
N ARG A 64 -44.34 2.20 11.61
CA ARG A 64 -44.75 2.42 13.00
C ARG A 64 -43.55 2.49 13.95
N ASP A 65 -42.42 1.92 13.54
CA ASP A 65 -41.10 2.17 14.12
C ASP A 65 -40.10 2.55 13.01
N ASP A 66 -40.57 3.45 12.13
CA ASP A 66 -39.74 4.13 11.14
C ASP A 66 -38.95 3.23 10.16
N GLY A 67 -39.40 1.98 9.97
CA GLY A 67 -38.80 1.00 9.07
C GLY A 67 -38.25 -0.24 9.78
N TYR A 68 -38.03 -0.19 11.11
CA TYR A 68 -37.56 -1.33 11.90
C TYR A 68 -38.62 -2.43 12.05
N ASP A 69 -39.90 -2.07 11.93
CA ASP A 69 -41.02 -2.98 11.79
C ASP A 69 -41.14 -3.53 10.35
N ILE A 70 -40.26 -4.47 9.99
CA ILE A 70 -40.19 -5.02 8.62
C ILE A 70 -41.39 -5.91 8.29
N ALA A 71 -42.09 -5.60 7.19
CA ALA A 71 -43.19 -6.40 6.63
C ALA A 71 -42.75 -7.32 5.47
N ASP A 72 -41.64 -7.04 4.80
CA ASP A 72 -41.00 -7.93 3.83
C ASP A 72 -39.48 -7.72 3.77
N TYR A 73 -38.70 -8.71 4.19
CA TYR A 73 -37.23 -8.66 4.20
C TYR A 73 -36.56 -8.61 2.82
N ARG A 74 -37.26 -8.97 1.74
CA ARG A 74 -36.67 -9.10 0.39
C ARG A 74 -37.12 -8.02 -0.59
N GLY A 75 -37.98 -7.11 -0.13
CA GLY A 75 -38.47 -5.99 -0.91
C GLY A 75 -37.67 -4.71 -0.66
N ILE A 76 -37.98 -3.70 -1.48
CA ILE A 76 -37.64 -2.29 -1.21
C ILE A 76 -38.97 -1.57 -0.96
N HIS A 77 -39.04 -0.70 0.05
CA HIS A 77 -40.23 0.10 0.31
C HIS A 77 -40.59 0.91 -0.96
N PRO A 78 -41.87 0.93 -1.40
CA PRO A 78 -42.25 1.58 -2.67
C PRO A 78 -41.83 3.05 -2.78
N GLY A 79 -41.79 3.78 -1.67
CA GLY A 79 -41.32 5.17 -1.59
C GLY A 79 -39.82 5.36 -1.82
N TYR A 80 -39.00 4.31 -1.77
CA TYR A 80 -37.54 4.40 -1.98
C TYR A 80 -37.11 3.93 -3.37
N GLY A 81 -38.04 3.36 -4.15
CA GLY A 81 -37.80 2.83 -5.49
C GLY A 81 -37.97 1.31 -5.57
N LYS A 82 -37.26 0.68 -6.50
CA LYS A 82 -37.34 -0.77 -6.77
C LYS A 82 -35.99 -1.44 -6.50
N VAL A 83 -35.98 -2.78 -6.40
CA VAL A 83 -34.75 -3.59 -6.24
C VAL A 83 -33.69 -3.27 -7.31
N ARG A 84 -34.10 -2.93 -8.54
CA ARG A 84 -33.17 -2.52 -9.61
C ARG A 84 -32.43 -1.21 -9.30
N ASP A 85 -33.09 -0.28 -8.60
CA ASP A 85 -32.52 1.02 -8.26
C ASP A 85 -31.49 0.82 -7.13
N PHE A 86 -31.77 -0.07 -6.17
CA PHE A 86 -30.79 -0.51 -5.17
C PHE A 86 -29.55 -1.15 -5.80
N ARG A 87 -29.71 -2.08 -6.76
CA ARG A 87 -28.56 -2.69 -7.47
C ARG A 87 -27.74 -1.66 -8.23
N ALA A 88 -28.39 -0.66 -8.83
CA ALA A 88 -27.69 0.44 -9.47
C ALA A 88 -26.89 1.25 -8.44
N PHE A 89 -27.49 1.56 -7.29
CA PHE A 89 -26.82 2.25 -6.18
C PHE A 89 -25.59 1.49 -5.67
N VAL A 90 -25.70 0.19 -5.39
CA VAL A 90 -24.57 -0.64 -4.94
C VAL A 90 -23.42 -0.59 -5.95
N ARG A 91 -23.72 -0.72 -7.25
CA ARG A 91 -22.70 -0.64 -8.31
C ARG A 91 -22.03 0.72 -8.38
N GLU A 92 -22.79 1.82 -8.31
CA GLU A 92 -22.25 3.19 -8.35
C GLU A 92 -21.39 3.51 -7.11
N ALA A 93 -21.78 3.01 -5.94
CA ALA A 93 -21.00 3.14 -4.71
C ALA A 93 -19.69 2.34 -4.80
N HIS A 94 -19.74 1.08 -5.26
CA HIS A 94 -18.56 0.25 -5.43
C HIS A 94 -17.57 0.81 -6.46
N GLN A 95 -18.05 1.43 -7.54
CA GLN A 95 -17.19 2.12 -8.52
C GLN A 95 -16.38 3.26 -7.89
N ARG A 96 -16.90 3.89 -6.83
CA ARG A 96 -16.24 4.94 -6.04
C ARG A 96 -15.46 4.40 -4.83
N GLY A 97 -15.36 3.07 -4.70
CA GLY A 97 -14.71 2.44 -3.55
C GLY A 97 -15.47 2.58 -2.22
N ILE A 98 -16.78 2.81 -2.27
CA ILE A 98 -17.65 2.96 -1.11
C ILE A 98 -18.38 1.63 -0.84
N LYS A 99 -18.15 1.04 0.33
CA LYS A 99 -18.78 -0.18 0.82
C LYS A 99 -20.19 0.09 1.33
N ILE A 100 -21.10 -0.89 1.22
CA ILE A 100 -22.51 -0.75 1.66
C ILE A 100 -22.79 -1.69 2.82
N ILE A 101 -23.25 -1.13 3.94
CA ILE A 101 -23.75 -1.81 5.12
C ILE A 101 -25.25 -1.57 5.20
N THR A 102 -26.03 -2.63 5.44
CA THR A 102 -27.49 -2.51 5.60
C THR A 102 -27.93 -3.06 6.95
N GLU A 103 -29.08 -2.62 7.43
CA GLU A 103 -29.73 -3.21 8.59
C GLU A 103 -30.13 -4.65 8.35
N LEU A 104 -30.01 -5.50 9.36
CA LEU A 104 -30.66 -6.80 9.41
C LEU A 104 -31.38 -6.90 10.77
N VAL A 105 -32.66 -6.51 10.77
CA VAL A 105 -33.53 -6.62 11.94
C VAL A 105 -33.90 -8.08 12.15
N ILE A 106 -33.11 -8.76 12.97
CA ILE A 106 -33.22 -10.20 13.17
C ILE A 106 -34.12 -10.56 14.35
N ASN A 107 -34.28 -9.68 15.36
CA ASN A 107 -35.04 -10.01 16.56
C ASN A 107 -36.55 -10.17 16.32
N HIS A 108 -37.14 -9.30 15.50
CA HIS A 108 -38.59 -9.17 15.36
C HIS A 108 -38.99 -8.82 13.92
N THR A 109 -40.28 -8.94 13.61
CA THR A 109 -40.89 -8.47 12.36
C THR A 109 -42.03 -7.51 12.65
N SER A 110 -42.58 -6.82 11.65
CA SER A 110 -43.91 -6.21 11.77
C SER A 110 -44.99 -7.27 12.05
N ASP A 111 -46.04 -6.91 12.79
CA ASP A 111 -47.27 -7.67 12.89
C ASP A 111 -47.98 -7.87 11.53
N GLN A 112 -47.67 -7.05 10.53
CA GLN A 112 -48.17 -7.19 9.16
C GLN A 112 -47.35 -8.19 8.32
N HIS A 113 -46.21 -8.65 8.83
CA HIS A 113 -45.36 -9.59 8.10
C HIS A 113 -46.13 -10.89 7.78
N PRO A 114 -46.01 -11.46 6.57
CA PRO A 114 -46.71 -12.69 6.20
C PRO A 114 -46.48 -13.86 7.15
N TRP A 115 -45.31 -13.93 7.79
CA TRP A 115 -45.01 -14.93 8.82
C TRP A 115 -45.93 -14.77 10.04
N PHE A 116 -46.11 -13.56 10.58
CA PHE A 116 -46.97 -13.33 11.75
C PHE A 116 -48.45 -13.57 11.40
N GLN A 117 -48.89 -13.06 10.25
CA GLN A 117 -50.25 -13.28 9.76
C GLN A 117 -50.57 -14.76 9.57
N ALA A 118 -49.59 -15.55 9.12
CA ALA A 118 -49.73 -17.00 9.05
C ALA A 118 -49.68 -17.67 10.42
N ALA A 119 -48.80 -17.22 11.33
CA ALA A 119 -48.63 -17.77 12.66
C ALA A 119 -49.89 -17.62 13.52
N ARG A 120 -50.47 -16.41 13.57
CA ARG A 120 -51.68 -16.11 14.37
C ARG A 120 -52.93 -16.88 13.94
N ARG A 121 -52.97 -17.36 12.69
CA ARG A 121 -54.05 -18.19 12.12
C ARG A 121 -53.74 -19.69 12.14
N ALA A 122 -52.53 -20.07 12.52
CA ALA A 122 -52.09 -21.46 12.51
C ALA A 122 -52.56 -22.19 13.77
N LYS A 123 -52.63 -23.53 13.69
CA LYS A 123 -52.88 -24.37 14.87
C LYS A 123 -51.77 -24.17 15.90
N LYS A 124 -52.13 -24.06 17.20
CA LYS A 124 -51.17 -23.99 18.32
C LYS A 124 -50.08 -25.08 18.19
N ASN A 125 -48.83 -24.70 18.45
CA ASN A 125 -47.62 -25.55 18.35
C ASN A 125 -47.28 -26.08 16.95
N SER A 126 -47.94 -25.62 15.89
CA SER A 126 -47.53 -25.96 14.51
C SER A 126 -46.23 -25.27 14.10
N ALA A 127 -45.61 -25.74 13.02
CA ALA A 127 -44.37 -25.14 12.51
C ALA A 127 -44.50 -23.64 12.20
N ARG A 128 -45.68 -23.17 11.74
CA ARG A 128 -45.95 -21.74 11.47
C ARG A 128 -46.22 -20.95 12.76
N TRP A 129 -46.90 -21.56 13.73
CA TRP A 129 -47.14 -20.96 15.05
C TRP A 129 -45.80 -20.66 15.76
N ASN A 130 -44.89 -21.63 15.75
CA ASN A 130 -43.59 -21.55 16.42
C ASN A 130 -42.56 -20.62 15.74
N TYR A 131 -42.96 -19.82 14.73
CA TYR A 131 -42.12 -18.73 14.23
C TYR A 131 -42.00 -17.58 15.22
N TYR A 132 -43.00 -17.41 16.09
CA TYR A 132 -43.05 -16.38 17.13
C TYR A 132 -43.17 -17.04 18.50
N VAL A 133 -42.95 -16.26 19.56
CA VAL A 133 -43.04 -16.71 20.94
C VAL A 133 -44.45 -16.43 21.48
N TRP A 134 -45.15 -17.48 21.89
CA TRP A 134 -46.54 -17.42 22.35
C TRP A 134 -46.70 -17.91 23.80
N SER A 135 -47.74 -17.43 24.48
CA SER A 135 -48.13 -17.85 25.82
C SER A 135 -49.64 -17.73 26.02
N ASP A 136 -50.21 -18.58 26.88
CA ASP A 136 -51.61 -18.45 27.30
C ASP A 136 -51.80 -17.36 28.37
N THR A 137 -50.71 -16.90 29.01
CA THR A 137 -50.70 -15.84 30.04
C THR A 137 -49.60 -14.81 29.76
N ASN A 138 -49.72 -13.62 30.33
CA ASN A 138 -48.67 -12.58 30.30
C ASN A 138 -47.68 -12.66 31.48
N ALA A 139 -47.71 -13.74 32.26
CA ALA A 139 -46.94 -13.88 33.50
C ALA A 139 -45.56 -14.55 33.31
N ARG A 140 -45.21 -14.92 32.07
CA ARG A 140 -43.93 -15.56 31.75
C ARG A 140 -42.83 -14.51 31.61
N PHE A 141 -41.59 -14.89 31.92
CA PHE A 141 -40.42 -14.02 31.88
C PHE A 141 -40.52 -12.75 32.76
N PRO A 142 -40.92 -12.87 34.04
CA PRO A 142 -41.10 -11.69 34.91
C PRO A 142 -39.80 -10.94 35.21
N GLU A 143 -38.62 -11.56 35.02
CA GLU A 143 -37.32 -10.95 35.27
C GLU A 143 -36.85 -10.00 34.15
N THR A 144 -37.56 -9.91 33.03
CA THR A 144 -37.16 -9.08 31.88
C THR A 144 -37.71 -7.66 31.97
N ARG A 145 -36.83 -6.68 31.78
CA ARG A 145 -37.20 -5.26 31.70
C ARG A 145 -38.02 -4.92 30.46
N ILE A 146 -38.75 -3.81 30.50
CA ILE A 146 -39.39 -3.20 29.33
C ILE A 146 -38.43 -2.13 28.80
N ILE A 147 -38.18 -2.12 27.48
CA ILE A 147 -37.27 -1.16 26.83
C ILE A 147 -37.99 0.18 26.60
N PHE A 148 -39.12 0.16 25.91
CA PHE A 148 -39.92 1.36 25.63
C PHE A 148 -40.94 1.64 26.74
N THR A 149 -40.42 2.01 27.91
CA THR A 149 -41.19 2.24 29.14
C THR A 149 -42.28 3.31 29.00
N ASP A 150 -42.10 4.26 28.08
CA ASP A 150 -43.04 5.37 27.87
C ASP A 150 -44.27 4.93 27.06
N SER A 151 -44.19 3.80 26.35
CA SER A 151 -45.20 3.37 25.37
C SER A 151 -45.81 2.01 25.68
N GLU A 152 -45.03 1.05 26.17
CA GLU A 152 -45.48 -0.33 26.35
C GLU A 152 -45.63 -0.70 27.84
N PRO A 153 -46.81 -1.18 28.27
CA PRO A 153 -47.03 -1.57 29.66
C PRO A 153 -46.52 -2.97 30.00
N SER A 154 -46.18 -3.78 28.98
CA SER A 154 -45.73 -5.17 29.12
C SER A 154 -44.98 -5.61 27.86
N ASN A 155 -44.13 -6.63 27.98
CA ASN A 155 -43.51 -7.33 26.84
C ASN A 155 -44.43 -8.42 26.23
N TRP A 156 -45.68 -8.54 26.72
CA TRP A 156 -46.68 -9.46 26.21
C TRP A 156 -47.93 -8.70 25.75
N ALA A 157 -48.33 -8.90 24.49
CA ALA A 157 -49.56 -8.35 23.94
C ALA A 157 -50.55 -9.47 23.56
N TRP A 158 -51.84 -9.24 23.80
CA TRP A 158 -52.89 -10.21 23.47
C TRP A 158 -53.25 -10.16 21.98
N ASP A 159 -53.18 -11.29 21.29
CA ASP A 159 -53.68 -11.40 19.91
C ASP A 159 -55.12 -11.95 19.87
N PRO A 160 -56.10 -11.20 19.34
CA PRO A 160 -57.51 -11.62 19.35
C PRO A 160 -57.82 -12.78 18.40
N VAL A 161 -56.97 -13.04 17.40
CA VAL A 161 -57.19 -14.12 16.41
C VAL A 161 -56.61 -15.43 16.93
N ALA A 162 -55.38 -15.39 17.44
CA ALA A 162 -54.68 -16.53 18.02
C ALA A 162 -55.23 -16.93 19.39
N LYS A 163 -55.93 -16.00 20.07
CA LYS A 163 -56.42 -16.13 21.46
C LYS A 163 -55.29 -16.55 22.41
N ALA A 164 -54.15 -15.86 22.28
CA ALA A 164 -52.95 -16.07 23.05
C ALA A 164 -52.15 -14.76 23.11
N TYR A 165 -51.28 -14.64 24.10
CA TYR A 165 -50.29 -13.58 24.17
C TYR A 165 -49.09 -13.91 23.27
N TYR A 166 -48.51 -12.91 22.64
CA TYR A 166 -47.22 -13.00 21.94
C TYR A 166 -46.21 -12.05 22.56
N TRP A 167 -44.94 -12.45 22.48
CA TRP A 167 -43.81 -11.69 23.03
C TRP A 167 -43.37 -10.59 22.07
N HIS A 168 -42.98 -9.45 22.64
CA HIS A 168 -42.30 -8.36 21.94
C HIS A 168 -41.37 -7.63 22.91
N ARG A 169 -40.14 -7.32 22.50
CA ARG A 169 -39.19 -6.51 23.29
C ARG A 169 -39.34 -5.01 23.07
N PHE A 170 -39.83 -4.66 21.89
CA PHE A 170 -40.05 -3.29 21.43
C PHE A 170 -41.55 -3.01 21.45
N PHE A 171 -42.10 -2.36 20.42
CA PHE A 171 -43.53 -2.13 20.36
C PHE A 171 -44.33 -3.42 20.15
N SER A 172 -45.59 -3.41 20.59
CA SER A 172 -46.53 -4.52 20.39
C SER A 172 -46.70 -4.90 18.91
N HIS A 173 -46.55 -3.96 17.98
CA HIS A 173 -46.58 -4.25 16.54
C HIS A 173 -45.26 -4.81 15.97
N GLN A 174 -44.29 -5.13 16.83
CA GLN A 174 -43.02 -5.77 16.51
C GLN A 174 -42.92 -7.13 17.22
N PRO A 175 -43.74 -8.14 16.84
CA PRO A 175 -43.68 -9.47 17.43
C PRO A 175 -42.31 -10.13 17.23
N ASP A 176 -41.76 -10.67 18.31
CA ASP A 176 -40.42 -11.28 18.36
C ASP A 176 -40.39 -12.66 17.67
N LEU A 177 -39.35 -12.85 16.86
CA LEU A 177 -39.04 -14.12 16.23
C LEU A 177 -38.47 -15.11 17.24
N ASN A 178 -38.93 -16.35 17.17
CA ASN A 178 -38.49 -17.40 18.08
C ASN A 178 -37.17 -18.05 17.61
N HIS A 179 -36.01 -17.49 18.00
CA HIS A 179 -34.71 -18.04 17.63
C HIS A 179 -34.36 -19.38 18.30
N ASN A 180 -35.08 -19.77 19.36
CA ASN A 180 -35.00 -21.13 19.90
C ASN A 180 -35.49 -22.19 18.89
N ASN A 181 -36.19 -21.78 17.82
CA ASN A 181 -36.59 -22.64 16.72
C ASN A 181 -35.57 -22.58 15.56
N PRO A 182 -34.85 -23.68 15.25
CA PRO A 182 -33.86 -23.70 14.16
C PRO A 182 -34.41 -23.29 12.79
N LYS A 183 -35.72 -23.48 12.53
CA LYS A 183 -36.34 -23.06 11.26
C LYS A 183 -36.38 -21.54 11.09
N VAL A 184 -36.46 -20.80 12.19
CA VAL A 184 -36.41 -19.32 12.19
C VAL A 184 -34.98 -18.87 11.89
N VAL A 185 -33.98 -19.43 12.55
CA VAL A 185 -32.55 -19.18 12.28
C VAL A 185 -32.23 -19.42 10.79
N GLN A 186 -32.71 -20.54 10.24
CA GLN A 186 -32.54 -20.86 8.81
C GLN A 186 -33.30 -19.91 7.86
N ALA A 187 -34.44 -19.35 8.28
CA ALA A 187 -35.14 -18.34 7.50
C ALA A 187 -34.39 -17.01 7.46
N VAL A 188 -33.84 -16.58 8.60
CA VAL A 188 -33.01 -15.36 8.72
C VAL A 188 -31.71 -15.51 7.92
N LEU A 189 -31.03 -16.66 7.97
CA LEU A 189 -29.85 -16.94 7.12
C LEU A 189 -30.13 -16.77 5.62
N LYS A 190 -31.34 -17.13 5.16
CA LYS A 190 -31.74 -16.93 3.76
C LYS A 190 -31.99 -15.47 3.43
N VAL A 191 -32.38 -14.63 4.40
CA VAL A 191 -32.46 -13.18 4.21
C VAL A 191 -31.06 -12.58 4.14
N MET A 192 -30.17 -13.00 5.04
CA MET A 192 -28.77 -12.61 5.07
C MET A 192 -28.10 -12.84 3.70
N ARG A 193 -28.16 -14.08 3.19
CA ARG A 193 -27.60 -14.44 1.87
C ARG A 193 -28.19 -13.63 0.72
N PHE A 194 -29.50 -13.35 0.74
CA PHE A 194 -30.15 -12.59 -0.32
C PHE A 194 -29.53 -11.20 -0.52
N TRP A 195 -29.21 -10.48 0.57
CA TRP A 195 -28.59 -9.16 0.48
C TRP A 195 -27.09 -9.22 0.16
N LEU A 196 -26.37 -10.19 0.73
CA LEU A 196 -24.95 -10.42 0.43
C LEU A 196 -24.73 -10.79 -1.05
N ASP A 197 -25.61 -11.62 -1.62
CA ASP A 197 -25.61 -12.00 -3.05
C ASP A 197 -25.92 -10.80 -3.96
N MET A 198 -26.60 -9.76 -3.46
CA MET A 198 -26.82 -8.50 -4.18
C MET A 198 -25.62 -7.54 -4.12
N GLY A 199 -24.59 -7.87 -3.35
CA GLY A 199 -23.36 -7.08 -3.24
C GLY A 199 -23.22 -6.27 -1.95
N VAL A 200 -24.14 -6.38 -0.99
CA VAL A 200 -23.99 -5.75 0.34
C VAL A 200 -22.72 -6.25 1.02
N ASP A 201 -21.90 -5.33 1.54
CA ASP A 201 -20.59 -5.59 2.13
C ASP A 201 -20.63 -5.86 3.63
N GLY A 202 -21.67 -5.41 4.32
CA GLY A 202 -21.85 -5.73 5.73
C GLY A 202 -23.29 -5.63 6.20
N LEU A 203 -23.56 -6.23 7.35
CA LEU A 203 -24.89 -6.24 7.96
C LEU A 203 -24.79 -5.77 9.41
N ARG A 204 -25.52 -4.70 9.75
CA ARG A 204 -25.77 -4.35 11.16
C ARG A 204 -26.85 -5.28 11.67
N LEU A 205 -26.49 -6.11 12.64
CA LEU A 205 -27.41 -6.97 13.35
C LEU A 205 -28.06 -6.14 14.45
N ASP A 206 -29.31 -5.75 14.21
CA ASP A 206 -30.11 -4.95 15.12
C ASP A 206 -30.67 -5.81 16.26
N ALA A 207 -30.73 -5.25 17.47
CA ALA A 207 -31.34 -5.87 18.64
C ALA A 207 -30.75 -7.26 19.00
N VAL A 208 -29.45 -7.49 18.73
CA VAL A 208 -28.80 -8.80 18.95
C VAL A 208 -28.87 -9.35 20.37
N PRO A 209 -28.95 -8.56 21.46
CA PRO A 209 -28.99 -9.16 22.79
C PRO A 209 -30.24 -9.96 23.10
N TYR A 210 -31.30 -9.78 22.31
CA TYR A 210 -32.65 -10.18 22.70
C TYR A 210 -33.20 -11.40 21.96
N LEU A 211 -32.39 -12.05 21.10
CA LEU A 211 -32.85 -13.08 20.15
C LEU A 211 -33.53 -14.29 20.79
N CYS A 212 -32.95 -14.80 21.88
CA CYS A 212 -33.41 -16.01 22.56
C CYS A 212 -34.02 -15.67 23.92
N VAL A 213 -35.02 -16.46 24.34
CA VAL A 213 -35.70 -16.31 25.62
C VAL A 213 -35.67 -17.61 26.45
N ARG A 214 -35.52 -17.48 27.77
CA ARG A 214 -35.46 -18.53 28.79
C ARG A 214 -36.02 -18.03 30.12
N GLU A 215 -36.85 -18.86 30.76
CA GLU A 215 -37.40 -18.58 32.10
C GLU A 215 -36.30 -18.40 33.16
N GLY A 216 -36.52 -17.51 34.13
CA GLY A 216 -35.59 -17.25 35.22
C GLY A 216 -34.33 -16.50 34.81
N THR A 217 -34.35 -15.80 33.67
CA THR A 217 -33.23 -15.00 33.16
C THR A 217 -33.71 -13.63 32.71
N SER A 218 -32.79 -12.68 32.54
CA SER A 218 -33.11 -11.35 31.99
C SER A 218 -33.59 -11.38 30.54
N ASN A 219 -33.39 -12.51 29.82
CA ASN A 219 -33.60 -12.62 28.37
C ASN A 219 -32.72 -11.65 27.55
N GLU A 220 -31.52 -11.36 28.06
CA GLU A 220 -30.49 -10.58 27.39
C GLU A 220 -29.17 -11.35 27.43
N ASN A 221 -28.35 -11.26 26.38
CA ASN A 221 -26.99 -11.83 26.33
C ASN A 221 -26.92 -13.36 26.59
N LEU A 222 -28.00 -14.09 26.29
CA LEU A 222 -28.06 -15.53 26.58
C LEU A 222 -27.02 -16.33 25.77
N PRO A 223 -26.45 -17.42 26.31
CA PRO A 223 -25.53 -18.29 25.56
C PRO A 223 -26.12 -18.80 24.24
N GLU A 224 -27.44 -19.02 24.19
CA GLU A 224 -28.16 -19.43 22.99
C GLU A 224 -28.17 -18.34 21.91
N THR A 225 -28.28 -17.07 22.32
CA THR A 225 -28.15 -15.92 21.42
C THR A 225 -26.76 -15.92 20.76
N HIS A 226 -25.70 -16.09 21.55
CA HIS A 226 -24.33 -16.19 21.03
C HIS A 226 -24.14 -17.41 20.10
N ALA A 227 -24.78 -18.54 20.40
CA ALA A 227 -24.75 -19.73 19.53
C ALA A 227 -25.42 -19.49 18.16
N VAL A 228 -26.46 -18.65 18.11
CA VAL A 228 -27.08 -18.21 16.85
C VAL A 228 -26.13 -17.29 16.07
N LEU A 229 -25.47 -16.34 16.74
CA LEU A 229 -24.49 -15.45 16.11
C LEU A 229 -23.29 -16.21 15.52
N LYS A 230 -22.77 -17.23 16.22
CA LYS A 230 -21.73 -18.12 15.68
C LYS A 230 -22.17 -18.85 14.41
N GLN A 231 -23.45 -19.23 14.32
CA GLN A 231 -23.99 -19.82 13.09
C GLN A 231 -24.03 -18.79 11.95
N PHE A 232 -24.46 -17.56 12.21
CA PHE A 232 -24.46 -16.49 11.21
C PHE A 232 -23.05 -16.19 10.70
N ARG A 233 -22.08 -16.10 11.62
CA ARG A 233 -20.68 -15.87 11.25
C ARG A 233 -20.09 -17.01 10.44
N ARG A 234 -20.31 -18.26 10.85
CA ARG A 234 -19.83 -19.43 10.11
C ARG A 234 -20.40 -19.47 8.69
N GLU A 235 -21.67 -19.16 8.53
CA GLU A 235 -22.33 -19.11 7.22
C GLU A 235 -21.79 -17.98 6.35
N LEU A 236 -21.44 -16.83 6.94
CA LEU A 236 -20.77 -15.74 6.24
C LEU A 236 -19.38 -16.16 5.76
N ASP A 237 -18.53 -16.64 6.67
CA ASP A 237 -17.12 -16.98 6.38
C ASP A 237 -16.98 -18.14 5.37
N GLN A 238 -17.96 -19.05 5.31
CA GLN A 238 -17.97 -20.16 4.35
C GLN A 238 -18.25 -19.73 2.91
N HIS A 239 -18.98 -18.62 2.72
CA HIS A 239 -19.50 -18.23 1.41
C HIS A 239 -18.97 -16.88 0.91
N TYR A 240 -18.49 -16.02 1.80
CA TYR A 240 -18.04 -14.67 1.48
C TYR A 240 -16.78 -14.31 2.28
N THR A 241 -15.74 -13.82 1.59
CA THR A 241 -14.41 -13.60 2.20
C THR A 241 -14.17 -12.17 2.68
N ASP A 242 -14.96 -11.19 2.23
CA ASP A 242 -14.73 -9.75 2.46
C ASP A 242 -15.95 -9.02 3.05
N ARG A 243 -16.79 -9.74 3.80
CA ARG A 243 -18.03 -9.22 4.39
C ARG A 243 -17.93 -9.06 5.89
N MET A 244 -18.80 -8.23 6.46
CA MET A 244 -18.71 -7.81 7.86
C MET A 244 -20.06 -7.93 8.59
N LEU A 245 -20.03 -8.33 9.86
CA LEU A 245 -21.19 -8.31 10.77
C LEU A 245 -20.92 -7.32 11.91
N LEU A 246 -21.85 -6.36 12.10
CA LEU A 246 -21.79 -5.31 13.10
C LEU A 246 -22.91 -5.51 14.13
N ALA A 247 -22.55 -5.77 15.39
CA ALA A 247 -23.49 -5.94 16.48
C ALA A 247 -23.97 -4.60 17.05
N GLU A 248 -25.28 -4.42 17.13
CA GLU A 248 -25.89 -3.45 18.03
C GLU A 248 -26.15 -4.08 19.40
N ALA A 249 -25.14 -4.04 20.28
CA ALA A 249 -25.26 -4.48 21.67
C ALA A 249 -25.03 -3.28 22.60
N ASN A 250 -26.11 -2.59 22.98
CA ASN A 250 -26.05 -1.53 23.99
C ASN A 250 -26.01 -2.15 25.40
N GLN A 251 -24.83 -2.59 25.82
CA GLN A 251 -24.57 -3.27 27.09
C GLN A 251 -23.30 -2.70 27.76
N TRP A 252 -23.00 -3.11 29.00
CA TRP A 252 -21.73 -2.77 29.65
C TRP A 252 -20.52 -3.35 28.88
N PRO A 253 -19.31 -2.76 28.98
CA PRO A 253 -18.14 -3.22 28.20
C PRO A 253 -17.91 -4.74 28.28
N GLU A 254 -17.97 -5.30 29.47
CA GLU A 254 -17.82 -6.72 29.77
C GLU A 254 -18.85 -7.62 29.08
N ASP A 255 -20.07 -7.11 28.86
CA ASP A 255 -21.17 -7.83 28.23
C ASP A 255 -21.19 -7.66 26.70
N VAL A 256 -20.57 -6.61 26.17
CA VAL A 256 -20.41 -6.43 24.72
C VAL A 256 -19.29 -7.32 24.17
N LEU A 257 -18.25 -7.61 24.97
CA LEU A 257 -17.12 -8.42 24.52
C LEU A 257 -17.50 -9.83 24.02
N PRO A 258 -18.39 -10.58 24.68
CA PRO A 258 -18.88 -11.87 24.18
C PRO A 258 -19.45 -11.85 22.76
N TYR A 259 -19.90 -10.71 22.24
CA TYR A 259 -20.41 -10.59 20.86
C TYR A 259 -19.31 -10.69 19.79
N PHE A 260 -18.04 -10.55 20.16
CA PHE A 260 -16.91 -10.85 19.27
C PHE A 260 -16.56 -12.34 19.28
N GLY A 261 -16.94 -13.07 20.32
CA GLY A 261 -16.53 -14.46 20.54
C GLY A 261 -15.00 -14.59 20.60
N ASP A 262 -14.47 -15.70 20.09
CA ASP A 262 -13.02 -15.89 19.90
C ASP A 262 -12.57 -15.34 18.53
N GLY A 263 -13.27 -14.31 18.03
CA GLY A 263 -13.22 -13.86 16.64
C GLY A 263 -14.19 -14.61 15.71
N ASP A 264 -15.11 -15.41 16.27
CA ASP A 264 -16.04 -16.31 15.58
C ASP A 264 -17.52 -15.91 15.66
N GLN A 265 -17.81 -14.69 16.11
CA GLN A 265 -19.16 -14.07 16.10
C GLN A 265 -19.14 -12.80 15.23
N CYS A 266 -19.37 -11.63 15.80
CA CYS A 266 -19.39 -10.37 15.05
C CYS A 266 -17.98 -9.84 14.82
N HIS A 267 -17.78 -9.21 13.66
CA HIS A 267 -16.52 -8.55 13.31
C HIS A 267 -16.43 -7.21 14.05
N MET A 268 -17.57 -6.53 14.19
CA MET A 268 -17.67 -5.24 14.83
C MET A 268 -18.79 -5.22 15.88
N ALA A 269 -18.65 -4.36 16.87
CA ALA A 269 -19.73 -3.95 17.76
C ALA A 269 -19.63 -2.45 18.04
N PHE A 270 -20.77 -1.80 18.30
CA PHE A 270 -20.75 -0.39 18.72
C PHE A 270 -20.16 -0.22 20.11
N HIS A 271 -19.29 0.77 20.29
CA HIS A 271 -18.72 1.10 21.60
C HIS A 271 -19.67 2.02 22.40
N PHE A 272 -20.89 1.54 22.66
CA PHE A 272 -21.90 2.26 23.47
C PHE A 272 -21.37 2.77 24.81
N PRO A 273 -20.54 2.03 25.57
CA PRO A 273 -20.04 2.54 26.85
C PRO A 273 -19.22 3.84 26.76
N LEU A 274 -18.44 4.03 25.70
CA LEU A 274 -17.56 5.18 25.53
C LEU A 274 -18.34 6.47 25.20
N MET A 275 -19.39 6.36 24.37
CA MET A 275 -20.10 7.51 23.81
C MET A 275 -20.63 8.47 24.91
N PRO A 276 -21.39 8.05 25.94
CA PRO A 276 -21.88 8.96 26.98
C PRO A 276 -20.74 9.58 27.79
N ARG A 277 -19.65 8.82 28.04
CA ARG A 277 -18.51 9.30 28.81
C ARG A 277 -17.71 10.38 28.09
N MET A 278 -17.71 10.42 26.76
CA MET A 278 -17.13 11.54 26.00
C MET A 278 -17.86 12.86 26.29
N PHE A 279 -19.20 12.84 26.33
CA PHE A 279 -20.00 14.02 26.70
C PHE A 279 -19.81 14.39 28.18
N MET A 280 -19.82 13.41 29.08
CA MET A 280 -19.56 13.65 30.49
C MET A 280 -18.18 14.28 30.73
N ALA A 281 -17.12 13.73 30.14
CA ALA A 281 -15.75 14.23 30.28
C ALA A 281 -15.61 15.67 29.76
N LEU A 282 -16.27 15.99 28.64
CA LEU A 282 -16.31 17.36 28.11
C LEU A 282 -16.98 18.32 29.09
N ARG A 283 -18.08 17.91 29.74
CA ARG A 283 -18.84 18.79 30.64
C ARG A 283 -18.22 18.91 32.03
N GLN A 284 -17.61 17.83 32.52
CA GLN A 284 -16.89 17.80 33.79
C GLN A 284 -15.50 18.45 33.68
N GLU A 285 -15.01 18.67 32.46
CA GLU A 285 -13.63 19.12 32.19
C GLU A 285 -12.59 18.18 32.83
N ASP A 286 -12.87 16.87 32.78
CA ASP A 286 -12.09 15.81 33.42
C ASP A 286 -12.02 14.61 32.49
N ARG A 287 -10.81 14.11 32.24
CA ARG A 287 -10.57 12.94 31.38
C ARG A 287 -11.01 11.61 31.99
N HIS A 288 -11.24 11.58 33.31
CA HIS A 288 -11.47 10.34 34.04
C HIS A 288 -12.59 9.44 33.48
N PRO A 289 -13.78 9.96 33.11
CA PRO A 289 -14.84 9.11 32.55
C PRO A 289 -14.42 8.36 31.28
N ILE A 290 -13.57 8.98 30.44
CA ILE A 290 -13.05 8.34 29.21
C ILE A 290 -11.98 7.30 29.57
N THR A 291 -11.03 7.64 30.43
CA THR A 291 -9.93 6.72 30.76
C THR A 291 -10.41 5.52 31.56
N ASP A 292 -11.34 5.71 32.52
CA ASP A 292 -11.88 4.62 33.35
C ASP A 292 -12.64 3.60 32.50
N ILE A 293 -13.50 4.03 31.58
CA ILE A 293 -14.27 3.09 30.76
C ILE A 293 -13.38 2.31 29.77
N LEU A 294 -12.32 2.95 29.25
CA LEU A 294 -11.37 2.30 28.34
C LEU A 294 -10.43 1.35 29.07
N ASP A 295 -9.99 1.68 30.28
CA ASP A 295 -9.20 0.78 31.13
C ASP A 295 -10.01 -0.49 31.51
N ARG A 296 -11.35 -0.39 31.57
CA ARG A 296 -12.29 -1.51 31.78
C ARG A 296 -12.69 -2.24 30.51
N THR A 297 -12.18 -1.85 29.34
CA THR A 297 -12.51 -2.50 28.06
C THR A 297 -11.35 -3.42 27.65
N PRO A 298 -11.45 -4.75 27.89
CA PRO A 298 -10.45 -5.73 27.46
C PRO A 298 -10.07 -5.66 25.97
N PRO A 299 -8.87 -6.17 25.61
CA PRO A 299 -8.43 -6.22 24.22
C PRO A 299 -9.33 -7.13 23.36
N LEU A 300 -9.52 -6.74 22.10
CA LEU A 300 -10.31 -7.49 21.12
C LEU A 300 -9.49 -8.60 20.43
N PRO A 301 -10.15 -9.65 19.91
CA PRO A 301 -9.52 -10.60 18.98
C PRO A 301 -8.94 -9.91 17.73
N GLY A 302 -7.88 -10.46 17.14
CA GLY A 302 -7.11 -9.80 16.05
C GLY A 302 -7.89 -9.44 14.79
N GLY A 303 -9.04 -10.09 14.52
CA GLY A 303 -9.96 -9.78 13.42
C GLY A 303 -11.08 -8.79 13.77
N CYS A 304 -11.28 -8.45 15.04
CA CYS A 304 -12.42 -7.66 15.49
C CYS A 304 -12.12 -6.16 15.62
N GLN A 305 -13.15 -5.33 15.69
CA GLN A 305 -13.02 -3.86 15.76
C GLN A 305 -14.21 -3.18 16.45
N TRP A 306 -13.97 -2.10 17.18
CA TRP A 306 -15.03 -1.22 17.68
C TRP A 306 -15.59 -0.29 16.59
N ALA A 307 -16.91 -0.11 16.54
CA ALA A 307 -17.55 1.00 15.83
C ALA A 307 -17.77 2.16 16.80
N LEU A 308 -17.11 3.28 16.55
CA LEU A 308 -17.15 4.47 17.39
C LEU A 308 -18.16 5.46 16.83
N PHE A 309 -18.95 6.12 17.67
CA PHE A 309 -19.93 7.11 17.21
C PHE A 309 -20.17 8.15 18.29
N LEU A 310 -20.58 9.35 17.90
CA LEU A 310 -21.01 10.40 18.83
C LEU A 310 -22.53 10.41 18.97
N ARG A 311 -23.24 10.31 17.85
CA ARG A 311 -24.70 10.28 17.74
C ARG A 311 -25.11 9.35 16.60
N ASN A 312 -26.39 9.02 16.57
CA ASN A 312 -27.04 8.14 15.61
C ASN A 312 -28.49 8.60 15.40
N HIS A 313 -29.27 7.83 14.65
CA HIS A 313 -30.70 8.06 14.40
C HIS A 313 -31.62 7.88 15.63
N ASP A 314 -31.13 7.35 16.74
CA ASP A 314 -31.87 7.21 17.99
C ASP A 314 -31.53 8.33 18.99
N GLU A 315 -32.09 8.27 20.19
CA GLU A 315 -31.66 9.09 21.31
C GLU A 315 -30.24 8.74 21.78
N LEU A 316 -29.61 9.69 22.47
CA LEU A 316 -28.41 9.41 23.25
C LEU A 316 -28.85 8.52 24.42
N THR A 317 -28.68 7.21 24.24
CA THR A 317 -29.06 6.20 25.25
C THR A 317 -28.25 6.34 26.52
N LEU A 318 -28.95 6.26 27.66
CA LEU A 318 -28.42 6.28 29.02
C LEU A 318 -28.87 5.02 29.79
N GLU A 319 -29.13 3.92 29.08
CA GLU A 319 -29.45 2.63 29.71
C GLU A 319 -28.24 2.07 30.46
N MET A 320 -27.07 2.05 29.80
CA MET A 320 -25.84 1.43 30.29
C MET A 320 -24.89 2.43 30.95
N VAL A 321 -25.48 3.25 31.83
CA VAL A 321 -24.76 4.15 32.75
C VAL A 321 -25.34 3.98 34.15
N THR A 322 -24.58 4.34 35.18
CA THR A 322 -25.10 4.34 36.56
C THR A 322 -26.19 5.40 36.72
N ASP A 323 -27.06 5.23 37.73
CA ASP A 323 -28.14 6.18 37.98
C ASP A 323 -27.64 7.61 38.22
N ALA A 324 -26.51 7.76 38.93
CA ALA A 324 -25.89 9.06 39.17
C ALA A 324 -25.35 9.72 37.89
N GLU A 325 -24.76 8.93 36.98
CA GLU A 325 -24.32 9.42 35.67
C GLU A 325 -25.52 9.81 34.80
N ARG A 326 -26.61 9.03 34.83
CA ARG A 326 -27.85 9.32 34.11
C ARG A 326 -28.45 10.65 34.54
N ASP A 327 -28.59 10.86 35.85
CA ASP A 327 -29.13 12.10 36.41
C ASP A 327 -28.23 13.30 36.08
N TYR A 328 -26.91 13.11 36.11
CA TYR A 328 -25.95 14.12 35.66
C TYR A 328 -26.18 14.50 34.19
N MET A 329 -26.27 13.50 33.31
CA MET A 329 -26.49 13.71 31.87
C MET A 329 -27.81 14.43 31.60
N TYR A 330 -28.90 14.06 32.29
CA TYR A 330 -30.17 14.75 32.16
C TYR A 330 -30.11 16.21 32.60
N ARG A 331 -29.45 16.50 33.71
CA ARG A 331 -29.33 17.88 34.21
C ARG A 331 -28.53 18.77 33.27
N GLU A 332 -27.47 18.25 32.68
CA GLU A 332 -26.58 19.04 31.83
C GLU A 332 -27.07 19.17 30.38
N TYR A 333 -27.57 18.07 29.79
CA TYR A 333 -27.87 17.98 28.35
C TYR A 333 -29.36 17.97 28.00
N ALA A 334 -30.25 17.72 28.98
CA ALA A 334 -31.70 17.64 28.80
C ALA A 334 -32.47 18.55 29.78
N LYS A 335 -32.22 19.86 29.67
CA LYS A 335 -32.84 20.91 30.50
C LYS A 335 -34.35 21.00 30.32
N ASP A 336 -34.84 20.80 29.09
CA ASP A 336 -36.28 20.63 28.83
C ASP A 336 -36.64 19.16 28.95
N SER A 337 -37.68 18.85 29.73
CA SER A 337 -38.20 17.50 29.90
C SER A 337 -38.53 16.80 28.57
N ARG A 338 -38.96 17.55 27.55
CA ARG A 338 -39.27 17.02 26.22
C ARG A 338 -38.04 16.53 25.47
N MET A 339 -36.82 16.93 25.87
CA MET A 339 -35.59 16.40 25.28
C MET A 339 -35.32 14.95 25.70
N ARG A 340 -36.00 14.46 26.73
CA ARG A 340 -35.91 13.09 27.22
C ARG A 340 -36.91 12.21 26.48
N LEU A 341 -36.53 10.96 26.25
CA LEU A 341 -37.38 9.93 25.67
C LEU A 341 -36.85 8.57 26.15
N ASN A 342 -37.73 7.70 26.63
CA ASN A 342 -37.35 6.44 27.26
C ASN A 342 -36.24 6.69 28.33
N VAL A 343 -35.12 5.99 28.21
CA VAL A 343 -33.92 6.19 29.05
C VAL A 343 -32.81 6.86 28.22
N GLY A 344 -33.07 8.06 27.68
CA GLY A 344 -32.08 8.79 26.89
C GLY A 344 -32.44 10.23 26.51
N ILE A 345 -31.62 10.84 25.65
CA ILE A 345 -31.74 12.25 25.22
C ILE A 345 -31.83 12.36 23.69
N ARG A 346 -33.02 12.71 23.16
CA ARG A 346 -33.32 12.76 21.72
C ARG A 346 -32.88 14.07 21.06
N ARG A 347 -31.57 14.32 21.05
CA ARG A 347 -30.95 15.52 20.45
C ARG A 347 -29.80 15.19 19.51
N ARG A 348 -29.52 16.09 18.56
CA ARG A 348 -28.37 16.03 17.64
C ARG A 348 -27.08 16.53 18.30
N LEU A 349 -25.93 16.25 17.68
CA LEU A 349 -24.63 16.62 18.20
C LEU A 349 -24.48 18.14 18.42
N ALA A 350 -24.75 18.96 17.40
CA ALA A 350 -24.59 20.41 17.49
C ALA A 350 -25.47 21.03 18.60
N PRO A 351 -26.77 20.70 18.71
CA PRO A 351 -27.59 21.15 19.83
C PRO A 351 -27.13 20.65 21.21
N LEU A 352 -26.60 19.43 21.33
CA LEU A 352 -26.08 18.91 22.61
C LEU A 352 -24.90 19.72 23.14
N VAL A 353 -24.06 20.27 22.27
CA VAL A 353 -22.88 21.06 22.67
C VAL A 353 -23.07 22.58 22.54
N ASP A 354 -24.32 23.04 22.55
CA ASP A 354 -24.71 24.45 22.47
C ASP A 354 -24.23 25.14 21.18
N ASN A 355 -24.21 24.42 20.06
CA ASN A 355 -23.65 24.86 18.77
C ASN A 355 -22.19 25.35 18.84
N SER A 356 -21.44 24.95 19.89
CA SER A 356 -20.06 25.36 20.05
C SER A 356 -19.19 24.62 19.05
N ARG A 357 -18.70 25.35 18.05
CA ARG A 357 -17.81 24.80 17.03
C ARG A 357 -16.60 24.07 17.61
N ARG A 358 -15.90 24.67 18.58
CA ARG A 358 -14.71 24.04 19.19
C ARG A 358 -15.03 22.73 19.89
N ARG A 359 -16.20 22.60 20.53
CA ARG A 359 -16.64 21.34 21.15
C ARG A 359 -16.95 20.28 20.10
N MET A 360 -17.59 20.66 18.99
CA MET A 360 -17.83 19.75 17.86
C MET A 360 -16.51 19.27 17.25
N GLU A 361 -15.54 20.16 17.04
CA GLU A 361 -14.22 19.80 16.51
C GLU A 361 -13.47 18.86 17.46
N LEU A 362 -13.48 19.15 18.77
CA LEU A 362 -12.86 18.31 19.80
C LEU A 362 -13.48 16.90 19.84
N LEU A 363 -14.81 16.80 19.89
CA LEU A 363 -15.48 15.49 19.94
C LEU A 363 -15.25 14.69 18.66
N ASN A 364 -15.29 15.31 17.48
CA ASN A 364 -14.98 14.63 16.22
C ASN A 364 -13.50 14.25 16.14
N SER A 365 -12.58 15.07 16.66
CA SER A 365 -11.17 14.71 16.79
C SER A 365 -10.99 13.46 17.65
N LEU A 366 -11.63 13.39 18.82
CA LEU A 366 -11.59 12.19 19.65
C LEU A 366 -12.24 10.98 18.95
N LEU A 367 -13.37 11.16 18.27
CA LEU A 367 -14.02 10.11 17.47
C LEU A 367 -13.04 9.51 16.43
N PHE A 368 -12.26 10.35 15.75
CA PHE A 368 -11.29 9.91 14.75
C PHE A 368 -10.00 9.35 15.32
N ALA A 369 -9.61 9.77 16.53
CA ALA A 369 -8.35 9.42 17.17
C ALA A 369 -8.41 8.18 18.08
N MET A 370 -9.60 7.78 18.55
CA MET A 370 -9.81 6.63 19.41
C MET A 370 -9.68 5.28 18.66
N PRO A 371 -9.42 4.15 19.35
CA PRO A 371 -9.24 2.85 18.71
C PRO A 371 -10.57 2.28 18.20
N GLY A 372 -10.76 2.34 16.88
CA GLY A 372 -11.93 1.81 16.21
C GLY A 372 -12.23 2.53 14.90
N SER A 373 -13.35 2.17 14.28
CA SER A 373 -13.84 2.74 13.02
C SER A 373 -14.96 3.74 13.31
N PRO A 374 -14.79 5.03 12.95
CA PRO A 374 -15.76 6.07 13.26
C PRO A 374 -17.00 5.95 12.38
N VAL A 375 -18.15 6.24 12.98
CA VAL A 375 -19.47 6.35 12.36
C VAL A 375 -19.93 7.80 12.51
N ILE A 376 -20.23 8.43 11.38
CA ILE A 376 -20.72 9.82 11.30
C ILE A 376 -22.21 9.76 10.93
N TYR A 377 -23.05 10.43 11.70
CA TYR A 377 -24.47 10.55 11.42
C TYR A 377 -24.74 11.69 10.43
N TYR A 378 -25.56 11.43 9.41
CA TYR A 378 -25.73 12.37 8.30
C TYR A 378 -26.15 13.77 8.77
N GLY A 379 -25.43 14.80 8.33
CA GLY A 379 -25.67 16.20 8.69
C GLY A 379 -24.88 16.70 9.90
N ASP A 380 -24.29 15.82 10.72
CA ASP A 380 -23.43 16.25 11.83
C ASP A 380 -22.12 16.86 11.31
N GLU A 381 -21.68 16.51 10.10
CA GLU A 381 -20.57 17.16 9.40
C GLU A 381 -20.84 18.62 9.01
N LEU A 382 -22.11 19.03 9.02
CA LEU A 382 -22.54 20.42 8.84
C LEU A 382 -22.85 21.11 10.17
N GLY A 383 -23.13 20.35 11.22
CA GLY A 383 -23.70 20.86 12.47
C GLY A 383 -25.22 21.05 12.38
N MET A 384 -25.94 20.12 11.73
CA MET A 384 -27.41 20.14 11.69
C MET A 384 -28.02 20.10 13.11
N GLY A 385 -29.16 20.78 13.25
CA GLY A 385 -29.95 20.83 14.47
C GLY A 385 -30.96 19.70 14.60
N ASP A 386 -31.78 19.79 15.64
CA ASP A 386 -32.90 18.87 15.89
C ASP A 386 -34.22 19.62 16.02
N ASN A 387 -35.33 18.89 15.92
CA ASN A 387 -36.67 19.38 16.24
C ASN A 387 -37.35 18.48 17.27
N ILE A 388 -37.16 18.80 18.55
CA ILE A 388 -37.69 18.05 19.70
C ILE A 388 -39.22 18.00 19.79
N PHE A 389 -39.93 18.76 18.96
CA PHE A 389 -41.40 18.76 18.91
C PHE A 389 -41.95 17.70 17.96
N LEU A 390 -41.11 17.09 17.12
CA LEU A 390 -41.48 15.93 16.34
C LEU A 390 -41.56 14.72 17.27
N GLY A 391 -42.65 13.94 17.15
CA GLY A 391 -42.91 12.78 18.00
C GLY A 391 -41.83 11.70 17.91
N ASP A 392 -41.66 10.93 18.99
CA ASP A 392 -40.62 9.89 19.10
C ASP A 392 -39.20 10.46 18.82
N ARG A 393 -38.38 9.77 18.02
CA ARG A 393 -37.01 10.12 17.64
C ARG A 393 -36.91 10.92 16.33
N ASN A 394 -38.04 11.25 15.72
CA ASN A 394 -38.09 11.94 14.42
C ASN A 394 -37.39 13.31 14.43
N GLY A 395 -37.23 13.93 15.60
CA GLY A 395 -36.53 15.20 15.76
C GLY A 395 -35.09 15.22 15.26
N VAL A 396 -34.41 14.07 15.21
CA VAL A 396 -33.03 13.96 14.68
C VAL A 396 -32.97 13.41 13.26
N ARG A 397 -34.12 13.05 12.67
CA ARG A 397 -34.26 12.36 11.37
C ARG A 397 -34.82 13.26 10.27
N THR A 398 -34.68 14.58 10.40
CA THR A 398 -35.19 15.56 9.43
C THR A 398 -34.41 15.53 8.11
N PRO A 399 -34.98 16.05 6.99
CA PRO A 399 -34.30 16.09 5.70
C PRO A 399 -32.89 16.72 5.75
N MET A 400 -31.95 16.16 4.98
CA MET A 400 -30.61 16.71 4.80
C MET A 400 -30.65 18.11 4.18
N GLN A 401 -29.79 19.02 4.66
CA GLN A 401 -29.79 20.44 4.26
C GLN A 401 -28.77 20.72 3.15
N TRP A 402 -29.17 20.62 1.89
CA TRP A 402 -28.30 20.76 0.73
C TRP A 402 -28.02 22.20 0.32
N SER A 403 -29.07 23.02 0.25
CA SER A 403 -28.97 24.42 -0.17
C SER A 403 -29.96 25.29 0.60
N LEU A 404 -29.92 26.59 0.31
CA LEU A 404 -30.84 27.59 0.83
C LEU A 404 -32.18 27.65 0.06
N ASP A 405 -32.36 26.78 -0.94
CA ASP A 405 -33.59 26.68 -1.72
C ASP A 405 -34.76 26.09 -0.92
N ARG A 406 -35.94 26.05 -1.56
CA ARG A 406 -37.13 25.39 -1.02
C ARG A 406 -36.80 24.00 -0.48
N ASN A 407 -37.34 23.69 0.70
CA ASN A 407 -37.15 22.42 1.41
C ASN A 407 -35.65 22.09 1.63
N ALA A 408 -34.80 23.08 1.86
CA ALA A 408 -33.35 22.91 2.02
C ALA A 408 -32.65 22.29 0.80
N GLY A 409 -33.25 22.38 -0.39
CA GLY A 409 -32.78 21.65 -1.57
C GLY A 409 -32.85 20.13 -1.41
N PHE A 410 -33.68 19.59 -0.51
CA PHE A 410 -33.93 18.14 -0.40
C PHE A 410 -34.92 17.63 -1.45
N SER A 411 -35.99 18.39 -1.72
CA SER A 411 -37.08 18.03 -2.64
C SER A 411 -37.72 19.29 -3.23
N ARG A 412 -38.27 19.24 -4.45
CA ARG A 412 -39.10 20.33 -5.01
C ARG A 412 -40.59 20.15 -4.73
N ALA A 413 -40.98 19.09 -4.04
CA ALA A 413 -42.36 18.82 -3.64
C ALA A 413 -42.97 19.97 -2.82
N ASP A 414 -44.29 19.93 -2.67
CA ASP A 414 -44.95 20.78 -1.68
C ASP A 414 -44.40 20.47 -0.27
N SER A 415 -44.08 21.52 0.50
CA SER A 415 -43.47 21.38 1.82
C SER A 415 -44.37 20.58 2.78
N ALA A 416 -45.69 20.66 2.60
CA ALA A 416 -46.66 19.87 3.35
C ALA A 416 -46.68 18.38 2.97
N ARG A 417 -46.07 17.99 1.85
CA ARG A 417 -45.96 16.59 1.39
C ARG A 417 -44.65 15.92 1.82
N LEU A 418 -43.71 16.65 2.40
CA LEU A 418 -42.49 16.06 2.91
C LEU A 418 -42.79 15.05 4.02
N TYR A 419 -42.04 13.96 4.07
CA TYR A 419 -42.19 12.98 5.15
C TYR A 419 -41.96 13.59 6.53
N LEU A 420 -41.03 14.57 6.63
CA LEU A 420 -40.79 15.42 7.78
C LEU A 420 -40.36 16.82 7.31
N PRO A 421 -40.66 17.88 8.09
CA PRO A 421 -40.21 19.22 7.76
C PRO A 421 -38.68 19.35 7.93
N PRO A 422 -37.98 20.13 7.08
CA PRO A 422 -36.60 20.53 7.35
C PRO A 422 -36.54 21.46 8.58
N ILE A 423 -35.36 21.63 9.14
CA ILE A 423 -35.16 22.56 10.26
C ILE A 423 -35.21 23.99 9.72
N THR A 424 -35.99 24.85 10.38
CA THR A 424 -36.21 26.25 9.99
C THR A 424 -35.97 27.25 11.12
N ASP A 425 -35.43 26.80 12.25
CA ASP A 425 -35.13 27.72 13.35
C ASP A 425 -33.96 28.66 12.99
N PRO A 426 -33.82 29.82 13.66
CA PRO A 426 -32.81 30.81 13.30
C PRO A 426 -31.34 30.37 13.47
N VAL A 427 -31.08 29.31 14.24
CA VAL A 427 -29.71 28.86 14.57
C VAL A 427 -29.30 27.70 13.66
N TYR A 428 -30.15 26.69 13.50
CA TYR A 428 -29.82 25.47 12.74
C TYR A 428 -30.56 25.34 11.41
N GLY A 429 -31.43 26.29 11.08
CA GLY A 429 -32.23 26.28 9.87
C GLY A 429 -31.38 26.22 8.61
N TYR A 430 -31.91 25.58 7.57
CA TYR A 430 -31.18 25.35 6.31
C TYR A 430 -30.72 26.63 5.60
N GLN A 431 -31.30 27.79 5.92
CA GLN A 431 -30.84 29.09 5.44
C GLN A 431 -29.44 29.46 5.95
N SER A 432 -29.05 28.95 7.12
CA SER A 432 -27.74 29.17 7.74
C SER A 432 -26.85 27.93 7.68
N VAL A 433 -27.42 26.73 7.84
CA VAL A 433 -26.67 25.47 7.85
C VAL A 433 -27.02 24.65 6.62
N ASN A 434 -26.21 24.71 5.57
CA ASN A 434 -26.41 23.85 4.39
C ASN A 434 -25.08 23.52 3.69
N VAL A 435 -25.09 22.47 2.87
CA VAL A 435 -23.90 22.01 2.12
C VAL A 435 -23.38 23.11 1.20
N GLU A 436 -24.22 23.73 0.38
CA GLU A 436 -23.79 24.72 -0.62
C GLU A 436 -23.02 25.90 0.02
N ALA A 437 -23.53 26.46 1.11
CA ALA A 437 -22.89 27.54 1.83
C ALA A 437 -21.54 27.09 2.43
N GLN A 438 -21.51 25.92 3.07
CA GLN A 438 -20.29 25.39 3.69
C GLN A 438 -19.25 24.91 2.69
N GLU A 439 -19.62 24.56 1.46
CA GLU A 439 -18.65 24.24 0.41
C GLU A 439 -17.86 25.48 -0.03
N ARG A 440 -18.50 26.66 -0.03
CA ARG A 440 -17.89 27.94 -0.42
C ARG A 440 -16.98 28.52 0.66
N ASP A 441 -17.21 28.18 1.93
CA ASP A 441 -16.40 28.66 3.07
C ASP A 441 -15.30 27.65 3.45
N PRO A 442 -13.99 27.94 3.20
CA PRO A 442 -12.88 27.04 3.55
C PRO A 442 -12.71 26.76 5.05
N SER A 443 -13.32 27.58 5.91
CA SER A 443 -13.29 27.46 7.38
C SER A 443 -14.50 26.71 7.96
N SER A 444 -15.41 26.24 7.10
CA SER A 444 -16.65 25.58 7.51
C SER A 444 -16.47 24.25 8.24
N MET A 445 -17.56 23.70 8.79
CA MET A 445 -17.56 22.40 9.48
C MET A 445 -17.26 21.29 8.50
N LEU A 446 -17.88 21.39 7.33
CA LEU A 446 -17.68 20.46 6.24
C LEU A 446 -16.21 20.37 5.82
N HIS A 447 -15.52 21.50 5.63
CA HIS A 447 -14.10 21.49 5.27
C HIS A 447 -13.20 21.01 6.40
N PHE A 448 -13.52 21.31 7.67
CA PHE A 448 -12.83 20.72 8.81
C PHE A 448 -12.96 19.19 8.82
N MET A 449 -14.18 18.67 8.68
CA MET A 449 -14.44 17.22 8.65
C MET A 449 -13.70 16.54 7.51
N ARG A 450 -13.73 17.11 6.29
CA ARG A 450 -12.96 16.62 5.14
C ARG A 450 -11.46 16.54 5.44
N ARG A 451 -10.87 17.57 6.04
CA ARG A 451 -9.45 17.58 6.42
C ARG A 451 -9.13 16.50 7.44
N MET A 452 -9.94 16.37 8.49
CA MET A 452 -9.73 15.36 9.54
C MET A 452 -9.89 13.93 9.03
N ILE A 453 -10.90 13.68 8.18
CA ILE A 453 -11.13 12.38 7.53
C ILE A 453 -9.96 12.03 6.61
N ALA A 454 -9.53 12.97 5.77
CA ALA A 454 -8.38 12.77 4.88
C ALA A 454 -7.10 12.46 5.68
N LEU A 455 -6.87 13.18 6.78
CA LEU A 455 -5.73 12.93 7.66
C LEU A 455 -5.83 11.54 8.30
N ARG A 456 -6.98 11.16 8.87
CA ARG A 456 -7.18 9.83 9.45
C ARG A 456 -6.89 8.71 8.43
N ARG A 457 -7.34 8.87 7.18
CA ARG A 457 -7.13 7.87 6.11
C ARG A 457 -5.67 7.68 5.72
N GLN A 458 -4.83 8.70 5.89
CA GLN A 458 -3.39 8.61 5.60
C GLN A 458 -2.62 7.84 6.68
N HIS A 459 -3.23 7.61 7.84
CA HIS A 459 -2.57 7.10 9.04
C HIS A 459 -3.32 5.91 9.64
N LYS A 460 -2.91 4.68 9.28
CA LYS A 460 -3.54 3.44 9.75
C LYS A 460 -3.43 3.25 11.26
N ALA A 461 -2.51 3.96 11.93
CA ALA A 461 -2.40 3.95 13.39
C ALA A 461 -3.70 4.34 14.11
N PHE A 462 -4.57 5.16 13.50
CA PHE A 462 -5.87 5.48 14.09
C PHE A 462 -6.87 4.32 14.05
N GLY A 463 -6.93 3.57 12.95
CA GLY A 463 -7.83 2.42 12.82
C GLY A 463 -7.29 1.17 13.50
N ARG A 464 -6.01 0.85 13.27
CA ARG A 464 -5.41 -0.45 13.62
C ARG A 464 -4.39 -0.40 14.77
N GLY A 465 -3.99 0.79 15.20
CA GLY A 465 -2.94 0.93 16.22
C GLY A 465 -3.42 0.67 17.64
N SER A 466 -2.48 0.29 18.51
CA SER A 466 -2.72 0.26 19.95
C SER A 466 -2.98 1.66 20.50
N ILE A 467 -3.50 1.76 21.72
CA ILE A 467 -3.65 3.01 22.46
C ILE A 467 -2.91 2.90 23.79
N GLU A 468 -2.20 3.97 24.17
CA GLU A 468 -1.54 4.08 25.48
C GLU A 468 -1.79 5.47 26.06
N PHE A 469 -2.47 5.55 27.20
CA PHE A 469 -2.79 6.82 27.85
C PHE A 469 -1.60 7.40 28.59
N LEU A 470 -1.31 8.67 28.31
CA LEU A 470 -0.43 9.48 29.15
C LEU A 470 -1.25 10.00 30.33
N ARG A 471 -0.59 10.16 31.49
CA ARG A 471 -1.24 10.56 32.74
C ARG A 471 -0.71 11.91 33.24
N PRO A 472 -0.99 13.04 32.55
CA PRO A 472 -0.66 14.34 33.08
C PRO A 472 -1.42 14.61 34.38
N ASP A 473 -0.81 15.40 35.27
CA ASP A 473 -1.42 15.86 36.52
C ASP A 473 -2.67 16.71 36.25
N ASN A 474 -2.67 17.47 35.16
CA ASN A 474 -3.84 18.24 34.73
C ASN A 474 -4.94 17.30 34.19
N ARG A 475 -5.97 17.08 35.00
CA ARG A 475 -7.12 16.22 34.68
C ARG A 475 -7.95 16.69 33.49
N ALA A 476 -7.91 17.97 33.14
CA ALA A 476 -8.60 18.50 31.97
C ALA A 476 -7.93 18.10 30.64
N ILE A 477 -6.69 17.60 30.68
CA ILE A 477 -5.92 17.24 29.49
C ILE A 477 -5.95 15.73 29.28
N LEU A 478 -6.62 15.29 28.22
CA LEU A 478 -6.56 13.91 27.75
C LEU A 478 -5.39 13.79 26.76
N ALA A 479 -4.42 12.93 27.06
CA ALA A 479 -3.30 12.67 26.17
C ALA A 479 -3.05 11.15 26.03
N PHE A 480 -2.75 10.70 24.82
CA PHE A 480 -2.46 9.29 24.54
C PHE A 480 -1.62 9.14 23.27
N THR A 481 -0.96 8.00 23.13
CA THR A 481 -0.27 7.61 21.91
C THR A 481 -1.02 6.52 21.16
N ARG A 482 -0.96 6.55 19.82
CA ARG A 482 -1.40 5.48 18.92
C ARG A 482 -0.17 4.92 18.23
N ARG A 483 0.01 3.59 18.25
CA ARG A 483 1.18 2.93 17.66
C ARG A 483 0.77 1.84 16.68
N TYR A 484 1.32 1.87 15.47
CA TYR A 484 1.09 0.82 14.45
C TYR A 484 2.23 0.75 13.45
N LYS A 485 2.83 -0.44 13.28
CA LYS A 485 3.91 -0.72 12.30
C LYS A 485 4.98 0.38 12.22
N GLY A 486 5.45 0.83 13.39
CA GLY A 486 6.48 1.86 13.49
C GLY A 486 6.01 3.32 13.52
N GLU A 487 4.76 3.59 13.12
CA GLU A 487 4.17 4.92 13.26
C GLU A 487 3.73 5.16 14.71
N ILE A 488 4.07 6.33 15.23
CA ILE A 488 3.69 6.78 16.56
C ILE A 488 3.00 8.14 16.44
N ILE A 489 1.74 8.21 16.87
CA ILE A 489 0.94 9.43 16.89
C ILE A 489 0.67 9.79 18.35
N LEU A 490 0.98 11.01 18.75
CA LEU A 490 0.64 11.58 20.04
C LEU A 490 -0.58 12.51 19.87
N VAL A 491 -1.66 12.20 20.59
CA VAL A 491 -2.88 13.00 20.61
C VAL A 491 -3.00 13.68 21.97
N ILE A 492 -3.24 14.99 21.97
CA ILE A 492 -3.43 15.80 23.18
C ILE A 492 -4.69 16.64 23.01
N ALA A 493 -5.61 16.59 23.96
CA ALA A 493 -6.92 17.20 23.89
C ALA A 493 -7.26 17.92 25.20
N ASN A 494 -7.61 19.20 25.09
CA ASN A 494 -8.10 19.98 26.22
C ASN A 494 -9.62 19.87 26.35
N LEU A 495 -10.10 19.24 27.42
CA LEU A 495 -11.53 19.12 27.70
C LEU A 495 -12.11 20.39 28.33
N SER A 496 -11.27 21.27 28.87
CA SER A 496 -11.70 22.50 29.52
C SER A 496 -12.08 23.60 28.53
N ARG A 497 -13.06 24.42 28.94
CA ARG A 497 -13.44 25.66 28.25
C ARG A 497 -12.44 26.80 28.47
N TYR A 498 -11.38 26.58 29.22
CA TYR A 498 -10.31 27.55 29.48
C TYR A 498 -8.98 27.07 28.89
N VAL A 499 -7.99 27.98 28.84
CA VAL A 499 -6.61 27.62 28.47
C VAL A 499 -6.03 26.73 29.58
N GLN A 500 -5.36 25.66 29.18
CA GLN A 500 -4.78 24.70 30.12
C GLN A 500 -3.29 24.43 29.78
N PRO A 501 -2.38 24.49 30.77
CA PRO A 501 -1.04 23.96 30.63
C PRO A 501 -1.03 22.44 30.89
N ALA A 502 -0.11 21.73 30.25
CA ALA A 502 0.13 20.32 30.49
C ALA A 502 1.64 20.02 30.44
N GLU A 503 2.08 19.18 31.36
CA GLU A 503 3.40 18.55 31.31
C GLU A 503 3.19 17.06 31.02
N LEU A 504 3.85 16.56 29.98
CA LEU A 504 3.70 15.17 29.51
C LEU A 504 4.99 14.41 29.72
N ASP A 505 4.92 13.26 30.39
CA ASP A 505 6.05 12.33 30.44
C ASP A 505 6.19 11.62 29.08
N LEU A 506 7.18 12.06 28.31
CA LEU A 506 7.54 11.51 27.00
C LEU A 506 8.95 10.90 27.02
N GLY A 507 9.49 10.54 28.19
CA GLY A 507 10.87 10.06 28.32
C GLY A 507 11.19 8.84 27.44
N ALA A 508 10.19 8.00 27.16
CA ALA A 508 10.30 6.86 26.25
C ALA A 508 10.56 7.26 24.77
N PHE A 509 10.33 8.52 24.41
CA PHE A 509 10.48 9.06 23.06
C PHE A 509 11.59 10.12 22.98
N LYS A 510 12.55 10.09 23.91
CA LYS A 510 13.69 11.02 23.94
C LYS A 510 14.37 11.09 22.57
N GLY A 511 14.63 12.30 22.11
CA GLY A 511 15.26 12.60 20.82
C GLY A 511 14.30 12.67 19.64
N MET A 512 13.06 12.19 19.78
CA MET A 512 12.04 12.31 18.73
C MET A 512 11.51 13.74 18.64
N ILE A 513 11.04 14.12 17.45
CA ILE A 513 10.49 15.44 17.15
C ILE A 513 8.98 15.29 16.94
N PRO A 514 8.14 15.96 17.76
CA PRO A 514 6.69 16.02 17.51
C PRO A 514 6.41 16.94 16.32
N VAL A 515 5.69 16.42 15.33
CA VAL A 515 5.33 17.14 14.11
C VAL A 515 3.82 17.22 14.01
N GLU A 516 3.28 18.44 14.11
CA GLU A 516 1.84 18.68 14.10
C GLU A 516 1.26 18.27 12.74
N MET A 517 0.24 17.43 12.71
CA MET A 517 -0.14 16.68 11.51
C MET A 517 -0.94 17.49 10.48
N ILE A 518 -1.64 18.56 10.88
CA ILE A 518 -2.45 19.38 9.98
C ILE A 518 -1.57 20.35 9.18
N GLY A 519 -0.76 21.14 9.89
CA GLY A 519 0.14 22.15 9.35
C GLY A 519 1.56 21.66 9.11
N ARG A 520 1.90 20.43 9.52
CA ARG A 520 3.25 19.82 9.39
C ARG A 520 4.33 20.68 10.05
N THR A 521 3.99 21.29 11.17
CA THR A 521 4.86 22.19 11.93
C THR A 521 5.65 21.41 12.97
N GLU A 522 6.97 21.60 12.98
CA GLU A 522 7.87 20.99 13.96
C GLU A 522 7.80 21.70 15.30
N PHE A 523 7.62 20.90 16.35
CA PHE A 523 7.72 21.34 17.73
C PHE A 523 9.12 21.03 18.30
N PRO A 524 9.50 21.59 19.47
CA PRO A 524 10.76 21.25 20.13
C PRO A 524 10.96 19.73 20.27
N ALA A 525 12.21 19.27 20.11
CA ALA A 525 12.54 17.86 20.30
C ALA A 525 12.29 17.43 21.75
N ILE A 526 11.88 16.18 21.95
CA ILE A 526 11.63 15.60 23.26
C ILE A 526 12.97 15.36 23.97
N ASP A 527 13.15 15.91 25.16
CA ASP A 527 14.32 15.68 26.00
C ASP A 527 13.98 14.76 27.19
N GLN A 528 14.73 14.85 28.29
CA GLN A 528 14.45 14.08 29.51
C GLN A 528 13.49 14.78 30.47
N GLN A 529 13.17 16.06 30.23
CA GLN A 529 12.26 16.82 31.06
C GLN A 529 10.81 16.57 30.61
N PRO A 530 9.82 16.75 31.50
CA PRO A 530 8.42 16.71 31.10
C PRO A 530 8.14 17.70 29.97
N TYR A 531 7.50 17.21 28.91
CA TYR A 531 7.25 17.99 27.72
C TYR A 531 6.10 18.97 27.96
N PHE A 532 6.42 20.26 28.04
CA PHE A 532 5.47 21.32 28.32
C PHE A 532 4.69 21.75 27.07
N VAL A 533 3.36 21.82 27.18
CA VAL A 533 2.46 22.31 26.13
C VAL A 533 1.32 23.13 26.73
N THR A 534 0.84 24.13 25.98
CA THR A 534 -0.35 24.90 26.32
C THR A 534 -1.41 24.71 25.25
N LEU A 535 -2.66 24.50 25.67
CA LEU A 535 -3.78 24.31 24.76
C LEU A 535 -4.85 25.37 25.00
N GLY A 536 -5.37 25.94 23.91
CA GLY A 536 -6.53 26.81 23.96
C GLY A 536 -7.81 26.07 24.41
N PRO A 537 -8.89 26.80 24.72
CA PRO A 537 -10.18 26.21 25.07
C PRO A 537 -10.67 25.20 24.04
N HIS A 538 -10.91 23.97 24.48
CA HIS A 538 -11.36 22.86 23.64
C HIS A 538 -10.46 22.59 22.40
N SER A 539 -9.19 23.00 22.44
CA SER A 539 -8.23 22.73 21.38
C SER A 539 -7.60 21.34 21.54
N PHE A 540 -7.09 20.80 20.43
CA PHE A 540 -6.37 19.53 20.42
C PHE A 540 -5.15 19.62 19.48
N TYR A 541 -4.20 18.73 19.68
CA TYR A 541 -3.06 18.50 18.80
C TYR A 541 -2.96 17.03 18.43
N TRP A 542 -2.69 16.77 17.15
CA TRP A 542 -2.23 15.47 16.66
C TRP A 542 -0.80 15.65 16.20
N PHE A 543 0.12 14.94 16.83
CA PHE A 543 1.53 14.94 16.48
C PHE A 543 1.93 13.58 15.94
N ARG A 544 2.67 13.55 14.84
CA ARG A 544 3.46 12.37 14.50
C ARG A 544 4.82 12.51 15.18
N LEU A 545 5.24 11.50 15.92
CA LEU A 545 6.58 11.49 16.51
C LEU A 545 7.55 10.94 15.47
N GLU A 546 8.49 11.78 15.05
CA GLU A 546 9.52 11.41 14.06
C GLU A 546 10.86 11.16 14.76
N ALA A 547 11.54 10.08 14.41
CA ALA A 547 12.90 9.82 14.90
C ALA A 547 13.88 10.92 14.43
N PRO A 548 14.91 11.24 15.22
CA PRO A 548 15.96 12.14 14.78
C PRO A 548 16.70 11.53 13.57
N ALA A 549 17.32 12.40 12.78
CA ALA A 549 18.12 11.90 11.66
C ALA A 549 19.37 11.17 12.18
N GLU A 550 19.59 9.97 11.67
CA GLU A 550 20.74 9.13 12.00
C GLU A 550 21.43 8.70 10.71
N PRO A 551 22.77 8.88 10.58
CA PRO A 551 23.51 8.41 9.42
C PRO A 551 23.39 6.89 9.30
N ILE A 552 23.14 6.42 8.08
CA ILE A 552 23.20 4.99 7.80
C ILE A 552 24.65 4.49 7.87
N LYS A 553 24.87 3.24 8.26
CA LYS A 553 26.23 2.68 8.29
C LYS A 553 26.74 2.51 6.85
N ALA A 554 27.80 3.22 6.49
CA ALA A 554 28.53 3.04 5.24
C ALA A 554 29.87 2.32 5.50
N GLY A 555 30.31 1.48 4.55
CA GLY A 555 31.66 0.94 4.56
C GLY A 555 32.67 2.09 4.54
N ARG A 556 33.61 2.11 5.50
CA ARG A 556 34.59 3.19 5.74
C ARG A 556 35.10 3.84 4.44
N SER A 557 34.59 5.02 4.10
CA SER A 557 35.25 5.93 3.17
C SER A 557 36.12 6.90 3.97
N VAL A 558 37.39 7.03 3.57
CA VAL A 558 38.28 8.05 4.12
C VAL A 558 37.68 9.42 3.78
N PRO A 559 37.47 10.34 4.75
CA PRO A 559 36.94 11.66 4.46
C PRO A 559 37.85 12.34 3.44
N PRO A 560 37.34 12.88 2.32
CA PRO A 560 38.17 13.69 1.43
C PRO A 560 38.65 14.90 2.22
N GLU A 561 39.96 15.01 2.43
CA GLU A 561 40.59 16.21 2.96
C GLU A 561 40.17 17.39 2.08
N HIS A 562 39.43 18.33 2.66
CA HIS A 562 38.98 19.60 2.05
C HIS A 562 37.75 19.59 1.10
N LEU A 563 36.66 18.91 1.44
CA LEU A 563 35.37 19.17 0.77
C LEU A 563 34.83 20.58 1.15
N LYS A 564 34.96 21.57 0.26
CA LYS A 564 34.33 22.90 0.45
C LYS A 564 32.83 22.83 0.12
N LEU A 565 32.00 22.95 1.15
CA LEU A 565 30.53 22.97 1.00
C LEU A 565 30.02 24.41 0.78
N PRO A 566 29.09 24.63 -0.17
CA PRO A 566 28.44 25.92 -0.33
C PRO A 566 27.56 26.24 0.89
N GLN A 567 27.33 27.52 1.17
CA GLN A 567 26.46 27.98 2.26
C GLN A 567 25.16 28.54 1.70
N LEU A 568 24.02 28.09 2.25
CA LEU A 568 22.68 28.58 1.97
C LEU A 568 22.12 29.29 3.20
N THR A 569 21.63 30.51 3.05
CA THR A 569 20.98 31.26 4.15
C THR A 569 19.47 31.20 3.97
N LEU A 570 18.75 30.82 5.01
CA LEU A 570 17.28 30.78 5.05
C LEU A 570 16.75 31.83 6.03
N ASP A 571 15.77 32.61 5.60
CA ASP A 571 15.28 33.76 6.37
C ASP A 571 14.34 33.39 7.54
N LYS A 572 13.64 32.24 7.45
CA LYS A 572 12.57 31.84 8.40
C LYS A 572 12.63 30.38 8.85
N MET A 573 11.95 29.47 8.13
CA MET A 573 11.76 28.06 8.48
C MET A 573 12.40 27.18 7.40
N TRP A 574 12.67 25.92 7.69
CA TRP A 574 13.26 24.99 6.70
C TRP A 574 12.42 24.85 5.43
N ASP A 575 11.11 25.07 5.52
CA ASP A 575 10.18 25.11 4.37
C ASP A 575 10.49 26.26 3.38
N THR A 576 11.28 27.28 3.75
CA THR A 576 11.67 28.35 2.82
C THR A 576 12.75 27.93 1.82
N LEU A 577 13.32 26.71 1.95
CA LEU A 577 14.22 26.12 0.95
C LEU A 577 13.66 26.20 -0.47
N LEU A 578 12.34 26.12 -0.58
CA LEU A 578 11.61 26.02 -1.84
C LEU A 578 11.00 27.36 -2.29
N GLU A 579 11.38 28.47 -1.64
CA GLU A 579 11.06 29.81 -2.14
C GLU A 579 11.86 30.14 -3.41
N PRO A 580 11.33 30.97 -4.34
CA PRO A 580 11.92 31.19 -5.65
C PRO A 580 13.39 31.62 -5.64
N HIS A 581 13.80 32.42 -4.65
CA HIS A 581 15.18 32.90 -4.53
C HIS A 581 16.15 31.79 -4.09
N CYS A 582 15.74 30.93 -3.14
CA CYS A 582 16.53 29.77 -2.71
C CYS A 582 16.63 28.73 -3.83
N LEU A 583 15.56 28.51 -4.60
CA LEU A 583 15.55 27.58 -5.72
C LEU A 583 16.56 27.95 -6.81
N LEU A 584 16.80 29.25 -7.05
CA LEU A 584 17.83 29.71 -7.99
C LEU A 584 19.24 29.34 -7.52
N THR A 585 19.58 29.61 -6.26
CA THR A 585 20.88 29.21 -5.68
C THR A 585 21.02 27.69 -5.62
N LEU A 586 19.95 26.98 -5.28
CA LEU A 586 19.91 25.52 -5.25
C LEU A 586 20.22 24.93 -6.64
N GLY A 587 19.55 25.44 -7.67
CA GLY A 587 19.67 24.97 -9.05
C GLY A 587 20.97 25.38 -9.75
N ASN A 588 21.49 26.58 -9.51
CA ASN A 588 22.67 27.08 -10.20
C ASN A 588 23.98 26.63 -9.53
N ASP A 589 24.05 26.67 -8.19
CA ASP A 589 25.32 26.56 -7.47
C ASP A 589 25.46 25.22 -6.72
N ILE A 590 24.39 24.77 -6.05
CA ILE A 590 24.46 23.65 -5.10
C ILE A 590 24.27 22.30 -5.80
N LEU A 591 23.16 22.12 -6.53
CA LEU A 591 22.79 20.84 -7.14
C LEU A 591 23.77 20.40 -8.22
N PRO A 592 24.22 21.24 -9.18
CA PRO A 592 25.18 20.81 -10.21
C PRO A 592 26.50 20.34 -9.59
N ALA A 593 27.01 21.08 -8.59
CA ALA A 593 28.24 20.74 -7.89
C ALA A 593 28.10 19.44 -7.08
N TYR A 594 26.95 19.20 -6.46
CA TYR A 594 26.66 17.93 -5.78
C TYR A 594 26.59 16.76 -6.76
N LEU A 595 25.76 16.87 -7.81
CA LEU A 595 25.52 15.79 -8.78
C LEU A 595 26.81 15.34 -9.48
N ALA A 596 27.71 16.27 -9.82
CA ALA A 596 29.00 15.95 -10.43
C ALA A 596 29.88 15.02 -9.58
N ARG A 597 29.74 15.07 -8.24
CA ARG A 597 30.53 14.25 -7.30
C ARG A 597 29.93 12.85 -7.10
N GLN A 598 28.66 12.65 -7.42
CA GLN A 598 27.95 11.40 -7.12
C GLN A 598 28.27 10.29 -8.11
N ARG A 599 28.47 9.05 -7.65
CA ARG A 599 28.79 7.91 -8.54
C ARG A 599 27.65 7.53 -9.47
N TRP A 600 26.42 7.59 -8.96
CA TRP A 600 25.19 7.23 -9.68
C TRP A 600 24.78 8.23 -10.78
N PHE A 601 25.36 9.42 -10.84
CA PHE A 601 25.02 10.42 -11.86
C PHE A 601 25.62 10.04 -13.21
N ALA A 602 24.76 9.70 -14.18
CA ALA A 602 25.19 9.25 -15.51
C ALA A 602 25.73 10.38 -16.39
N GLY A 603 25.37 11.64 -16.11
CA GLY A 603 25.71 12.81 -16.92
C GLY A 603 27.13 13.36 -16.76
N LYS A 604 28.07 12.64 -16.12
CA LYS A 604 29.42 13.18 -15.78
C LYS A 604 30.25 13.66 -16.96
N ALA A 605 30.04 13.09 -18.13
CA ALA A 605 30.76 13.47 -19.36
C ALA A 605 30.09 14.64 -20.11
N LYS A 606 28.94 15.14 -19.63
CA LYS A 606 28.16 16.21 -20.25
C LYS A 606 28.21 17.48 -19.40
N ASN A 607 28.34 18.65 -20.03
CA ASN A 607 28.26 19.93 -19.32
C ASN A 607 26.79 20.28 -19.03
N ILE A 608 26.47 20.54 -17.76
CA ILE A 608 25.14 20.96 -17.32
C ILE A 608 24.98 22.45 -17.63
N SER A 609 24.06 22.82 -18.51
CA SER A 609 23.78 24.22 -18.85
C SER A 609 22.83 24.88 -17.84
N SER A 610 21.88 24.13 -17.29
CA SER A 610 21.03 24.56 -16.18
C SER A 610 20.48 23.36 -15.39
N CYS A 611 20.28 23.52 -14.10
CA CYS A 611 19.52 22.58 -13.26
C CYS A 611 18.38 23.34 -12.58
N SER A 612 17.14 22.84 -12.72
CA SER A 612 15.97 23.44 -12.09
C SER A 612 15.10 22.37 -11.42
N LEU A 613 14.51 22.72 -10.29
CA LEU A 613 13.55 21.86 -9.59
C LEU A 613 12.16 22.06 -10.22
N ILE A 614 11.59 21.00 -10.79
CA ILE A 614 10.35 21.06 -11.57
C ILE A 614 9.13 20.57 -10.81
N ASP A 615 9.32 19.74 -9.79
CA ASP A 615 8.25 19.32 -8.90
C ASP A 615 8.79 18.81 -7.56
N TRP A 616 7.95 18.80 -6.54
CA TRP A 616 8.32 18.33 -5.20
C TRP A 616 7.12 18.08 -4.29
N CYS A 617 7.30 17.27 -3.26
CA CYS A 617 6.37 17.16 -2.14
C CYS A 617 7.11 16.98 -0.81
N LYS A 618 6.46 17.38 0.30
CA LYS A 618 6.96 17.14 1.66
C LYS A 618 6.48 15.76 2.14
N LEU A 619 7.41 14.86 2.46
CA LEU A 619 7.15 13.50 2.95
C LEU A 619 7.18 13.41 4.50
N GLY A 620 7.96 14.28 5.15
CA GLY A 620 8.09 14.34 6.61
C GLY A 620 8.63 15.69 7.10
N ALA A 621 9.04 15.78 8.37
CA ALA A 621 9.67 17.00 8.90
C ALA A 621 10.95 17.34 8.14
N SER A 622 10.97 18.55 7.56
CA SER A 622 12.06 19.07 6.73
C SER A 622 12.57 18.08 5.66
N PHE A 623 11.72 17.14 5.21
CA PHE A 623 12.05 16.07 4.28
C PHE A 623 11.18 16.18 3.01
N TYR A 624 11.83 16.39 1.88
CA TYR A 624 11.21 16.62 0.58
C TYR A 624 11.64 15.56 -0.43
N MET A 625 10.69 15.06 -1.20
CA MET A 625 11.00 14.39 -2.46
C MET A 625 11.02 15.44 -3.56
N THR A 626 12.11 15.53 -4.32
CA THR A 626 12.26 16.54 -5.38
C THR A 626 12.54 15.90 -6.74
N VAL A 627 11.94 16.49 -7.78
CA VAL A 627 12.17 16.15 -9.19
C VAL A 627 12.92 17.31 -9.84
N LEU A 628 14.07 17.00 -10.40
CA LEU A 628 15.01 17.92 -11.01
C LEU A 628 14.98 17.74 -12.52
N ARG A 629 15.11 18.82 -13.27
CA ARG A 629 15.37 18.81 -14.72
C ARG A 629 16.74 19.40 -14.98
N LEU A 630 17.57 18.62 -15.66
CA LEU A 630 18.89 19.03 -16.12
C LEU A 630 18.86 19.25 -17.63
N ARG A 631 19.39 20.39 -18.06
CA ARG A 631 19.60 20.70 -19.48
C ARG A 631 21.08 20.54 -19.81
N TYR A 632 21.33 19.94 -20.96
CA TYR A 632 22.64 19.79 -21.59
C TYR A 632 22.55 20.32 -23.02
N ASP A 633 23.70 20.54 -23.66
CA ASP A 633 23.75 20.91 -25.09
C ASP A 633 23.17 19.81 -26.01
N SER A 634 23.09 18.57 -25.51
CA SER A 634 22.62 17.39 -26.23
C SER A 634 21.17 16.98 -25.90
N GLY A 635 20.48 17.68 -24.99
CA GLY A 635 19.10 17.35 -24.60
C GLY A 635 18.80 17.62 -23.13
N GLU A 636 17.66 17.13 -22.64
CA GLU A 636 17.21 17.27 -21.25
C GLU A 636 17.08 15.89 -20.58
N GLU A 637 17.36 15.83 -19.28
CA GLU A 637 17.15 14.63 -18.45
C GLU A 637 16.49 15.01 -17.13
N GLU A 638 15.67 14.11 -16.57
CA GLU A 638 15.01 14.31 -15.28
C GLU A 638 15.59 13.37 -14.22
N TYR A 639 15.77 13.88 -13.00
CA TYR A 639 16.35 13.16 -11.87
C TYR A 639 15.54 13.34 -10.61
N VAL A 640 15.62 12.39 -9.69
CA VAL A 640 14.96 12.41 -8.39
C VAL A 640 15.99 12.50 -7.28
N LEU A 641 15.80 13.44 -6.38
CA LEU A 641 16.68 13.65 -5.23
C LEU A 641 15.85 13.89 -3.96
N PRO A 642 15.84 12.95 -3.01
CA PRO A 642 15.28 13.17 -1.68
C PRO A 642 16.18 14.17 -0.92
N LEU A 643 15.63 15.28 -0.45
CA LEU A 643 16.35 16.34 0.25
C LEU A 643 15.85 16.46 1.69
N LYS A 644 16.77 16.53 2.66
CA LYS A 644 16.43 16.78 4.06
C LYS A 644 17.34 17.83 4.68
N ILE A 645 16.78 18.63 5.59
CA ILE A 645 17.53 19.59 6.40
C ILE A 645 17.50 19.17 7.86
N VAL A 646 18.66 19.22 8.52
CA VAL A 646 18.81 18.95 9.96
C VAL A 646 19.77 19.94 10.61
N GLN A 647 19.68 20.08 11.93
CA GLN A 647 20.49 20.99 12.75
C GLN A 647 21.04 20.28 14.00
N GLY A 648 21.98 20.91 14.70
CA GLY A 648 22.48 20.43 15.99
C GLY A 648 23.34 19.15 15.90
N GLU A 649 23.22 18.27 16.89
CA GLU A 649 23.99 17.01 16.96
C GLU A 649 23.79 16.10 15.72
N PRO A 650 22.56 15.87 15.20
CA PRO A 650 22.37 15.11 13.96
C PRO A 650 23.14 15.68 12.76
N ALA A 651 23.21 17.01 12.62
CA ALA A 651 23.96 17.65 11.55
C ALA A 651 25.48 17.41 11.69
N ALA A 652 26.00 17.43 12.91
CA ALA A 652 27.40 17.14 13.19
C ALA A 652 27.73 15.67 12.89
N ALA A 653 26.87 14.73 13.30
CA ALA A 653 27.04 13.30 13.06
C ALA A 653 27.03 12.97 11.55
N MET A 654 26.02 13.44 10.81
CA MET A 654 25.93 13.26 9.35
C MET A 654 27.16 13.79 8.62
N ARG A 655 27.67 14.96 9.03
CA ARG A 655 28.85 15.57 8.40
C ARG A 655 30.15 14.81 8.73
N ALA A 656 30.24 14.21 9.91
CA ALA A 656 31.41 13.44 10.33
C ALA A 656 31.46 12.05 9.67
N GLU A 657 30.31 11.38 9.56
CA GLU A 657 30.23 10.00 9.07
C GLU A 657 30.01 9.88 7.56
N LEU A 658 29.22 10.78 6.96
CA LEU A 658 28.82 10.75 5.54
C LEU A 658 28.99 12.13 4.85
N PRO A 659 30.21 12.69 4.79
CA PRO A 659 30.43 14.03 4.23
C PRO A 659 30.04 14.14 2.74
N GLU A 660 30.07 13.04 1.99
CA GLU A 660 29.72 12.99 0.56
C GLU A 660 28.21 13.12 0.28
N SER A 661 27.36 12.87 1.27
CA SER A 661 25.91 13.03 1.14
C SER A 661 25.43 14.46 1.39
N VAL A 662 26.32 15.33 1.91
CA VAL A 662 25.98 16.71 2.26
C VAL A 662 26.08 17.60 1.01
N LEU A 663 24.98 18.30 0.71
CA LEU A 663 24.87 19.24 -0.40
C LEU A 663 25.43 20.62 -0.02
N ALA A 664 24.99 21.16 1.13
CA ALA A 664 25.30 22.52 1.56
C ALA A 664 25.21 22.69 3.09
N LEU A 665 25.93 23.68 3.62
CA LEU A 665 25.72 24.21 4.96
C LEU A 665 24.53 25.16 4.93
N VAL A 666 23.62 25.05 5.89
CA VAL A 666 22.44 25.91 5.95
C VAL A 666 22.51 26.77 7.20
N LYS A 667 22.36 28.09 7.05
CA LYS A 667 22.24 29.02 8.18
C LYS A 667 20.83 29.56 8.26
N ASN A 668 20.26 29.49 9.45
CA ASN A 668 18.97 30.09 9.77
C ASN A 668 19.09 30.84 11.11
N ARG A 669 18.13 31.71 11.43
CA ARG A 669 17.99 32.39 12.72
C ARG A 669 17.95 31.43 13.92
N ARG A 670 17.61 30.16 13.70
CA ARG A 670 17.58 29.09 14.73
C ARG A 670 18.94 28.39 14.94
N GLY A 671 19.92 28.62 14.08
CA GLY A 671 21.26 28.02 14.17
C GLY A 671 21.80 27.50 12.84
N ASP A 672 22.96 26.85 12.94
CA ASP A 672 23.64 26.20 11.82
C ASP A 672 23.11 24.77 11.61
N GLY A 673 22.92 24.39 10.35
CA GLY A 673 22.45 23.08 9.92
C GLY A 673 23.07 22.65 8.59
N ILE A 674 22.57 21.54 8.03
CA ILE A 674 23.03 20.99 6.75
C ILE A 674 21.85 20.58 5.87
N LEU A 675 22.02 20.70 4.56
CA LEU A 675 21.17 20.11 3.53
C LEU A 675 21.89 18.89 2.97
N TYR A 676 21.21 17.74 2.91
CA TYR A 676 21.82 16.47 2.49
C TYR A 676 20.81 15.55 1.79
N ASP A 677 21.31 14.49 1.17
CA ASP A 677 20.49 13.45 0.54
C ASP A 677 19.82 12.58 1.60
N ALA A 678 18.49 12.69 1.69
CA ALA A 678 17.70 12.07 2.75
C ALA A 678 17.71 10.53 2.69
N LEU A 679 18.11 9.93 1.56
CA LEU A 679 18.25 8.48 1.48
C LEU A 679 19.40 7.95 2.37
N MET A 680 20.30 8.84 2.80
CA MET A 680 21.41 8.51 3.70
C MET A 680 21.06 8.66 5.18
N ASP A 681 19.77 8.94 5.48
CA ASP A 681 19.22 9.02 6.82
C ASP A 681 18.25 7.86 7.08
N ARG A 682 18.44 7.19 8.22
CA ARG A 682 17.59 6.09 8.68
C ARG A 682 16.13 6.53 8.86
N ALA A 683 15.87 7.68 9.48
CA ALA A 683 14.51 8.14 9.76
C ALA A 683 13.73 8.41 8.45
N SER A 684 14.41 8.90 7.43
CA SER A 684 13.83 9.05 6.08
C SER A 684 13.54 7.72 5.38
N CYS A 685 14.35 6.68 5.60
CA CYS A 685 14.06 5.34 5.09
C CYS A 685 12.80 4.72 5.73
N ASP A 686 12.59 4.93 7.03
CA ASP A 686 11.38 4.49 7.73
C ASP A 686 10.11 5.17 7.20
N ILE A 687 10.22 6.44 6.79
CA ILE A 687 9.12 7.17 6.12
C ILE A 687 8.76 6.51 4.78
N PHE A 688 9.75 6.07 3.99
CA PHE A 688 9.47 5.33 2.75
C PHE A 688 8.81 3.97 3.03
N LEU A 689 9.31 3.23 4.01
CA LEU A 689 8.80 1.91 4.36
C LEU A 689 7.33 2.00 4.82
N SER A 690 7.02 2.95 5.70
CA SER A 690 5.65 3.20 6.18
C SER A 690 4.74 3.72 5.07
N ALA A 691 5.23 4.61 4.20
CA ALA A 691 4.47 5.09 3.05
C ALA A 691 4.03 3.95 2.13
N ILE A 692 4.93 3.01 1.83
CA ILE A 692 4.63 1.82 1.01
C ILE A 692 3.59 0.92 1.71
N GLY A 693 3.77 0.62 3.00
CA GLY A 693 2.85 -0.24 3.75
C GLY A 693 1.44 0.32 3.86
N ASP A 694 1.34 1.62 4.04
CA ASP A 694 0.06 2.31 4.16
C ASP A 694 -0.59 2.60 2.81
N GLY A 695 0.17 2.51 1.71
CA GLY A 695 -0.30 2.86 0.37
C GLY A 695 -0.52 4.37 0.23
N ARG A 696 0.39 5.18 0.78
CA ARG A 696 0.21 6.64 0.87
C ARG A 696 0.33 7.32 -0.49
N GLU A 697 -0.44 8.39 -0.64
CA GLU A 697 -0.40 9.30 -1.77
C GLU A 697 0.01 10.71 -1.32
N TYR A 698 0.98 11.29 -2.02
CA TYR A 698 1.48 12.62 -1.77
C TYR A 698 1.27 13.49 -3.00
N ARG A 699 0.41 14.50 -2.89
CA ARG A 699 0.26 15.51 -3.94
C ARG A 699 1.49 16.41 -3.96
N THR A 700 2.00 16.64 -5.15
CA THR A 700 3.16 17.50 -5.39
C THR A 700 2.72 18.94 -5.68
N PHE A 701 3.68 19.87 -5.65
CA PHE A 701 3.42 21.29 -5.83
C PHE A 701 2.85 21.63 -7.22
N HIS A 702 3.29 20.92 -8.26
CA HIS A 702 2.81 21.13 -9.64
C HIS A 702 1.70 20.15 -10.08
N ASN A 703 0.84 19.74 -9.14
CA ASN A 703 -0.31 18.83 -9.36
C ASN A 703 0.05 17.42 -9.83
N GLY A 704 1.29 16.98 -9.64
CA GLY A 704 1.65 15.57 -9.71
C GLY A 704 1.25 14.81 -8.44
N VAL A 705 1.44 13.50 -8.45
CA VAL A 705 1.18 12.60 -7.33
C VAL A 705 2.31 11.59 -7.21
N ILE A 706 2.86 11.44 -6.00
CA ILE A 706 3.69 10.30 -5.63
C ILE A 706 2.80 9.28 -4.95
N GLN A 707 2.69 8.09 -5.55
CA GLN A 707 1.87 6.99 -5.04
C GLN A 707 2.76 5.85 -4.57
N ALA A 708 2.54 5.41 -3.34
CA ALA A 708 3.17 4.23 -2.79
C ALA A 708 2.20 3.05 -2.88
N VAL A 709 2.70 1.88 -3.32
CA VAL A 709 1.87 0.69 -3.54
C VAL A 709 2.52 -0.50 -2.84
N SER A 710 1.80 -1.15 -1.92
CA SER A 710 2.21 -2.40 -1.29
C SER A 710 1.63 -3.63 -2.00
N THR A 711 2.41 -4.70 -2.07
CA THR A 711 1.93 -6.03 -2.47
C THR A 711 1.30 -6.76 -1.27
N ASN A 712 0.76 -7.96 -1.50
CA ASN A 712 0.27 -8.84 -0.43
C ASN A 712 1.37 -9.32 0.50
N LEU A 713 2.63 -9.32 0.05
CA LEU A 713 3.78 -9.76 0.83
C LEU A 713 4.15 -8.77 1.94
N TYR A 714 3.81 -7.48 1.79
CA TYR A 714 4.16 -6.46 2.78
C TYR A 714 3.61 -6.81 4.17
N ASP A 715 2.34 -7.21 4.27
CA ASP A 715 1.72 -7.51 5.56
C ASP A 715 2.21 -8.83 6.16
N GLN A 716 2.76 -9.73 5.34
CA GLN A 716 3.34 -11.01 5.78
C GLN A 716 4.76 -10.84 6.32
N LEU A 717 5.55 -9.97 5.69
CA LEU A 717 6.98 -9.82 5.96
C LEU A 717 7.30 -8.67 6.91
N VAL A 718 6.53 -7.57 6.86
CA VAL A 718 6.76 -6.39 7.71
C VAL A 718 5.90 -6.49 8.97
N GLN A 719 6.51 -6.96 10.05
CA GLN A 719 5.89 -7.05 11.39
C GLN A 719 5.92 -5.70 12.13
N SER A 720 5.19 -5.56 13.23
CA SER A 720 5.08 -4.30 14.00
C SER A 720 6.41 -3.79 14.57
N ASP A 721 7.36 -4.69 14.83
CA ASP A 721 8.62 -4.39 15.53
C ASP A 721 9.78 -4.00 14.57
N THR A 722 9.48 -3.85 13.28
CA THR A 722 10.45 -3.56 12.20
C THR A 722 11.12 -2.18 12.34
N CYS A 723 10.70 -1.33 13.28
CA CYS A 723 11.24 0.02 13.47
C CYS A 723 12.64 0.10 14.13
N CYS A 724 13.21 -1.03 14.57
CA CYS A 724 14.52 -1.07 15.24
C CYS A 724 15.63 -1.67 14.37
N ILE A 725 15.47 -1.61 13.05
CA ILE A 725 16.31 -2.35 12.12
C ILE A 725 17.49 -1.48 11.61
N SER A 726 18.69 -2.06 11.52
CA SER A 726 19.90 -1.38 11.07
C SER A 726 19.86 -1.03 9.59
N VAL A 727 20.14 0.22 9.21
CA VAL A 727 20.15 0.63 7.80
C VAL A 727 21.58 0.75 7.28
N CYS A 728 21.87 0.10 6.16
CA CYS A 728 23.20 0.04 5.55
C CYS A 728 23.14 0.34 4.06
N LYS A 729 24.13 1.07 3.55
CA LYS A 729 24.29 1.32 2.11
C LYS A 729 24.92 0.12 1.42
N LEU A 730 24.41 -0.30 0.27
CA LEU A 730 25.06 -1.34 -0.54
C LEU A 730 26.33 -0.76 -1.20
N GLY A 731 27.49 -1.43 -1.03
CA GLY A 731 28.82 -0.90 -1.38
C GLY A 731 29.16 -0.79 -2.87
N ALA A 732 28.33 -1.32 -3.77
CA ALA A 732 28.51 -1.24 -5.22
C ALA A 732 27.47 -0.30 -5.84
N GLU A 733 27.78 0.99 -5.98
CA GLU A 733 26.87 1.96 -6.62
C GLU A 733 26.86 1.80 -8.14
N GLN A 734 25.72 1.38 -8.68
CA GLN A 734 25.34 1.51 -10.10
C GLN A 734 24.65 2.87 -10.35
N SER A 735 23.86 3.01 -11.42
CA SER A 735 23.06 4.21 -11.73
C SER A 735 21.93 4.53 -10.72
N ASN A 736 21.69 3.64 -9.76
CA ASN A 736 20.61 3.72 -8.77
C ASN A 736 21.15 3.58 -7.34
N SER A 737 20.36 4.01 -6.36
CA SER A 737 20.74 3.93 -4.95
C SER A 737 19.97 2.81 -4.25
N SER A 738 20.69 1.87 -3.63
CA SER A 738 20.10 0.72 -2.93
C SER A 738 20.49 0.72 -1.45
N ILE A 739 19.48 0.62 -0.59
CA ILE A 739 19.61 0.66 0.87
C ILE A 739 19.10 -0.67 1.44
N ILE A 740 19.90 -1.32 2.28
CA ILE A 740 19.46 -2.49 3.05
C ILE A 740 18.82 -1.99 4.35
N ILE A 741 17.59 -2.45 4.60
CA ILE A 741 16.87 -2.21 5.85
C ILE A 741 16.91 -3.53 6.63
N GLY A 742 17.92 -3.58 7.50
CA GLY A 742 18.44 -4.66 8.35
C GLY A 742 18.03 -6.06 7.98
N GLU A 743 18.70 -6.46 6.91
CA GLU A 743 18.82 -7.83 6.46
C GLU A 743 17.48 -8.51 6.16
N SER A 744 16.43 -7.70 6.05
CA SER A 744 15.07 -8.14 5.72
C SER A 744 14.63 -7.55 4.39
N PHE A 745 15.02 -6.30 4.10
CA PHE A 745 14.55 -5.58 2.91
C PHE A 745 15.66 -4.82 2.17
N VAL A 746 15.45 -4.60 0.88
CA VAL A 746 16.26 -3.70 0.05
C VAL A 746 15.33 -2.65 -0.58
N LEU A 747 15.58 -1.37 -0.30
CA LEU A 747 14.94 -0.22 -0.94
C LEU A 747 15.84 0.29 -2.06
N LYS A 748 15.38 0.16 -3.32
CA LYS A 748 16.05 0.67 -4.51
C LYS A 748 15.33 1.94 -4.99
N LEU A 749 16.04 3.06 -5.05
CA LEU A 749 15.56 4.34 -5.59
C LEU A 749 16.20 4.61 -6.96
N TYR A 750 15.35 4.78 -7.97
CA TYR A 750 15.78 5.09 -9.33
C TYR A 750 16.05 6.59 -9.46
N ARG A 751 17.32 6.96 -9.65
CA ARG A 751 17.73 8.37 -9.62
C ARG A 751 17.41 9.12 -10.89
N LYS A 752 17.45 8.45 -12.05
CA LYS A 752 17.06 9.01 -13.34
C LYS A 752 15.59 8.68 -13.59
N LEU A 753 14.79 9.70 -13.80
CA LEU A 753 13.36 9.56 -14.06
C LEU A 753 13.13 9.43 -15.57
N GLU A 754 12.55 8.32 -15.99
CA GLU A 754 12.12 8.11 -17.37
C GLU A 754 10.62 7.80 -17.40
N LYS A 755 9.92 8.26 -18.45
CA LYS A 755 8.48 8.04 -18.59
C LYS A 755 8.17 6.56 -18.87
N GLY A 756 7.29 5.98 -18.06
CA GLY A 756 6.88 4.58 -18.09
C GLY A 756 7.41 3.77 -16.91
N ILE A 757 6.98 2.52 -16.82
CA ILE A 757 7.44 1.57 -15.80
C ILE A 757 8.89 1.14 -16.06
N ASN A 758 9.72 1.11 -15.00
CA ASN A 758 11.07 0.57 -15.08
C ASN A 758 11.03 -0.97 -15.27
N PRO A 759 11.77 -1.55 -16.24
CA PRO A 759 11.82 -2.99 -16.49
C PRO A 759 12.12 -3.85 -15.26
N ASP A 760 12.96 -3.36 -14.35
CA ASP A 760 13.30 -4.08 -13.12
C ASP A 760 12.09 -4.29 -12.22
N VAL A 761 11.27 -3.24 -12.08
CA VAL A 761 9.99 -3.32 -11.36
C VAL A 761 8.97 -4.15 -12.13
N GLU A 762 8.85 -3.93 -13.43
CA GLU A 762 7.88 -4.63 -14.29
C GLU A 762 8.08 -6.16 -14.27
N VAL A 763 9.32 -6.62 -14.48
CA VAL A 763 9.66 -8.04 -14.55
C VAL A 763 9.61 -8.68 -13.16
N SER A 764 10.19 -8.03 -12.14
CA SER A 764 10.20 -8.58 -10.79
C SER A 764 8.80 -8.68 -10.19
N LEU A 765 7.95 -7.67 -10.42
CA LEU A 765 6.56 -7.70 -9.96
C LEU A 765 5.76 -8.80 -10.66
N PHE A 766 5.91 -8.94 -11.99
CA PHE A 766 5.26 -10.02 -12.75
C PHE A 766 5.65 -11.40 -12.22
N LEU A 767 6.94 -11.65 -12.00
CA LEU A 767 7.42 -12.94 -11.48
C LEU A 767 6.97 -13.19 -10.04
N THR A 768 6.93 -12.14 -9.21
CA THR A 768 6.42 -12.20 -7.83
C THR A 768 4.93 -12.58 -7.81
N GLU A 769 4.12 -12.00 -8.70
CA GLU A 769 2.67 -12.26 -8.77
C GLU A 769 2.32 -13.62 -9.36
N GLN A 770 3.08 -14.10 -10.36
CA GLN A 770 2.88 -15.44 -10.94
C GLN A 770 3.24 -16.56 -9.95
N GLY A 771 4.25 -16.35 -9.10
CA GLY A 771 4.67 -17.29 -8.06
C GLY A 771 5.32 -18.59 -8.56
N GLN A 772 5.53 -18.76 -9.87
CA GLN A 772 6.11 -19.97 -10.47
C GLN A 772 7.64 -20.00 -10.44
N PHE A 773 8.29 -18.83 -10.42
CA PHE A 773 9.75 -18.71 -10.40
C PHE A 773 10.19 -18.04 -9.11
N THR A 774 10.96 -18.75 -8.29
CA THR A 774 11.32 -18.33 -6.93
C THR A 774 12.75 -17.80 -6.79
N ALA A 775 13.56 -17.88 -7.84
CA ALA A 775 14.96 -17.46 -7.83
C ALA A 775 15.15 -15.96 -8.10
N ILE A 776 14.33 -15.13 -7.46
CA ILE A 776 14.38 -13.66 -7.49
C ILE A 776 14.17 -13.10 -6.07
N ALA A 777 14.63 -11.87 -5.82
CA ALA A 777 14.15 -11.11 -4.68
C ALA A 777 12.72 -10.65 -4.96
N ARG A 778 11.74 -11.08 -4.14
CA ARG A 778 10.33 -10.76 -4.39
C ARG A 778 10.05 -9.29 -4.11
N VAL A 779 9.20 -8.68 -4.93
CA VAL A 779 8.80 -7.28 -4.78
C VAL A 779 7.74 -7.17 -3.68
N ILE A 780 8.02 -6.34 -2.69
CA ILE A 780 7.15 -6.10 -1.54
C ILE A 780 6.33 -4.83 -1.75
N GLY A 781 6.87 -3.82 -2.44
CA GLY A 781 6.13 -2.63 -2.82
C GLY A 781 6.90 -1.72 -3.78
N THR A 782 6.23 -0.68 -4.27
CA THR A 782 6.76 0.26 -5.27
C THR A 782 6.40 1.70 -4.94
N LEU A 783 7.20 2.64 -5.44
CA LEU A 783 6.95 4.07 -5.43
C LEU A 783 6.84 4.55 -6.88
N GLN A 784 5.77 5.26 -7.19
CA GLN A 784 5.45 5.76 -8.52
C GLN A 784 5.22 7.26 -8.48
N TYR A 785 5.58 7.95 -9.55
CA TYR A 785 5.31 9.37 -9.75
C TYR A 785 4.43 9.54 -10.99
N VAL A 786 3.34 10.27 -10.83
CA VAL A 786 2.44 10.68 -11.90
C VAL A 786 2.54 12.19 -12.03
N ASP A 787 2.99 12.69 -13.18
CA ASP A 787 3.07 14.13 -13.41
C ASP A 787 1.66 14.77 -13.57
N GLY A 788 1.58 16.10 -13.53
CA GLY A 788 0.30 16.82 -13.71
C GLY A 788 -0.38 16.61 -15.07
N ALA A 789 0.29 15.98 -16.03
CA ALA A 789 -0.27 15.59 -17.33
C ALA A 789 -0.72 14.12 -17.37
N GLY A 790 -0.57 13.37 -16.27
CA GLY A 790 -0.94 11.96 -16.15
C GLY A 790 0.11 10.98 -16.68
N ASN A 791 1.36 11.42 -16.93
CA ASN A 791 2.43 10.50 -17.31
C ASN A 791 3.00 9.83 -16.06
N GLU A 792 3.10 8.50 -16.08
CA GLU A 792 3.64 7.71 -14.98
C GLU A 792 5.16 7.47 -15.14
N ALA A 793 5.88 7.42 -14.02
CA ALA A 793 7.28 7.06 -13.94
C ALA A 793 7.59 6.31 -12.63
N THR A 794 8.51 5.36 -12.67
CA THR A 794 8.91 4.59 -11.47
C THR A 794 9.94 5.36 -10.65
N LEU A 795 9.66 5.60 -9.36
CA LEU A 795 10.60 6.23 -8.42
C LEU A 795 11.44 5.23 -7.65
N GLY A 796 10.84 4.11 -7.23
CA GLY A 796 11.54 3.13 -6.39
C GLY A 796 10.81 1.82 -6.21
N MET A 797 11.52 0.87 -5.62
CA MET A 797 11.09 -0.49 -5.36
C MET A 797 11.58 -0.95 -3.99
N LEU A 798 10.72 -1.64 -3.24
CA LEU A 798 11.06 -2.34 -2.01
C LEU A 798 10.98 -3.84 -2.29
N GLN A 799 12.04 -4.58 -2.01
CA GLN A 799 12.13 -6.03 -2.23
C GLN A 799 12.73 -6.74 -1.01
N GLU A 800 12.64 -8.07 -0.99
CA GLU A 800 13.29 -8.88 0.03
C GLU A 800 14.81 -8.75 -0.01
N TYR A 801 15.44 -8.76 1.16
CA TYR A 801 16.87 -8.99 1.28
C TYR A 801 17.13 -10.49 1.24
N ILE A 802 18.10 -10.90 0.41
CA ILE A 802 18.56 -12.30 0.35
C ILE A 802 19.96 -12.39 0.93
N ALA A 803 20.10 -13.15 2.03
CA ALA A 803 21.40 -13.54 2.56
C ALA A 803 22.19 -14.33 1.51
N ASN A 804 23.42 -13.92 1.25
CA ASN A 804 24.22 -14.42 0.13
C ASN A 804 25.70 -14.51 0.48
N GLN A 805 26.44 -15.32 -0.29
CA GLN A 805 27.88 -15.55 -0.16
C GLN A 805 28.70 -14.69 -1.15
N GLY A 806 28.09 -13.65 -1.74
CA GLY A 806 28.67 -12.82 -2.79
C GLY A 806 28.01 -13.01 -4.16
N ASP A 807 28.43 -12.19 -5.13
CA ASP A 807 27.99 -12.28 -6.52
C ASP A 807 28.66 -13.44 -7.27
N GLY A 808 28.03 -13.86 -8.38
CA GLY A 808 28.53 -14.93 -9.23
C GLY A 808 29.90 -14.61 -9.83
N TRP A 809 30.23 -13.33 -10.03
CA TRP A 809 31.51 -12.91 -10.61
C TRP A 809 32.69 -13.19 -9.66
N ALA A 810 32.60 -12.76 -8.40
CA ALA A 810 33.61 -13.01 -7.38
C ALA A 810 33.77 -14.52 -7.12
N TYR A 811 32.66 -15.26 -7.07
CA TYR A 811 32.69 -16.71 -6.93
C TYR A 811 33.41 -17.40 -8.11
N SER A 812 33.13 -16.95 -9.34
CA SER A 812 33.79 -17.47 -10.55
C SER A 812 35.28 -17.20 -10.56
N LEU A 813 35.71 -16.00 -10.17
CA LEU A 813 37.13 -15.65 -10.08
C LEU A 813 37.86 -16.47 -9.02
N SER A 814 37.23 -16.70 -7.86
CA SER A 814 37.80 -17.57 -6.82
C SER A 814 37.97 -19.01 -7.32
N ALA A 815 36.95 -19.57 -7.99
CA ALA A 815 37.02 -20.92 -8.53
C ALA A 815 38.07 -21.06 -9.66
N LEU A 816 38.26 -20.01 -10.46
CA LEU A 816 39.29 -19.96 -11.50
C LEU A 816 40.71 -19.94 -10.94
N GLN A 817 40.96 -19.30 -9.79
CA GLN A 817 42.27 -19.33 -9.14
C GLN A 817 42.67 -20.76 -8.73
N ASP A 818 41.73 -21.53 -8.18
CA ASP A 818 41.94 -22.93 -7.84
C ASP A 818 42.17 -23.78 -9.10
N TYR A 819 41.38 -23.55 -10.15
CA TYR A 819 41.53 -24.25 -11.43
C TYR A 819 42.89 -23.99 -12.07
N TYR A 820 43.34 -22.73 -12.14
CA TYR A 820 44.64 -22.39 -12.73
C TYR A 820 45.80 -22.97 -11.92
N SER A 821 45.69 -22.99 -10.59
CA SER A 821 46.71 -23.63 -9.74
C SER A 821 46.86 -25.13 -10.03
N LYS A 822 45.75 -25.84 -10.29
CA LYS A 822 45.77 -27.25 -10.72
C LYS A 822 46.26 -27.41 -12.16
N ALA A 823 45.88 -26.50 -13.05
CA ALA A 823 46.32 -26.51 -14.44
C ALA A 823 47.84 -26.33 -14.56
N GLU A 824 48.47 -25.52 -13.70
CA GLU A 824 49.93 -25.38 -13.65
C GLU A 824 50.63 -26.68 -13.27
N GLN A 825 50.05 -27.43 -12.34
CA GLN A 825 50.59 -28.73 -11.93
C GLN A 825 50.47 -29.75 -13.06
N ALA A 826 49.33 -29.78 -13.76
CA ALA A 826 49.10 -30.66 -14.90
C ALA A 826 50.00 -30.31 -16.09
N ASP A 827 50.15 -29.02 -16.41
CA ASP A 827 51.02 -28.52 -17.47
C ASP A 827 52.51 -28.79 -17.18
N ALA A 828 52.93 -28.67 -15.91
CA ALA A 828 54.27 -29.08 -15.47
C ALA A 828 54.48 -30.60 -15.56
N GLY A 829 53.41 -31.40 -15.43
CA GLY A 829 53.39 -32.84 -15.65
C GLY A 829 53.36 -33.28 -17.12
N GLY A 830 53.31 -32.34 -18.07
CA GLY A 830 53.24 -32.63 -19.50
C GLY A 830 51.84 -32.96 -20.03
N GLU A 831 50.80 -32.75 -19.24
CA GLU A 831 49.42 -32.93 -19.67
C GLU A 831 48.96 -31.76 -20.55
N SER A 832 48.16 -32.05 -21.58
CA SER A 832 47.55 -31.03 -22.43
C SER A 832 46.09 -30.79 -22.05
N PRO A 833 45.58 -29.55 -22.11
CA PRO A 833 44.19 -29.27 -21.77
C PRO A 833 43.24 -29.99 -22.72
N PRO A 834 42.13 -30.58 -22.21
CA PRO A 834 41.13 -31.21 -23.05
C PRO A 834 40.27 -30.13 -23.72
N VAL A 835 40.76 -29.53 -24.80
CA VAL A 835 40.03 -28.53 -25.60
C VAL A 835 39.11 -29.26 -26.57
N PRO A 836 37.78 -29.11 -26.44
CA PRO A 836 36.84 -29.85 -27.29
C PRO A 836 36.55 -29.16 -28.63
N GLY A 837 36.90 -27.86 -28.79
CA GLY A 837 36.61 -27.08 -29.99
C GLY A 837 35.17 -26.58 -30.05
N LEU A 838 34.49 -26.51 -28.90
CA LEU A 838 33.04 -26.31 -28.80
C LEU A 838 32.69 -24.82 -28.73
N MET A 839 32.52 -24.17 -29.88
CA MET A 839 32.05 -22.79 -29.96
C MET A 839 31.03 -22.63 -31.10
N GLY A 840 30.19 -21.60 -31.01
CA GLY A 840 29.18 -21.28 -32.01
C GLY A 840 28.18 -22.42 -32.24
N ARG A 841 27.98 -22.84 -33.49
CA ARG A 841 27.03 -23.91 -33.85
C ARG A 841 27.34 -25.27 -33.21
N GLN A 842 28.61 -25.60 -32.98
CA GLN A 842 29.02 -26.89 -32.40
C GLN A 842 28.68 -26.97 -30.92
N LEU A 843 28.65 -25.84 -30.21
CA LEU A 843 28.27 -25.76 -28.80
C LEU A 843 26.88 -26.37 -28.55
N VAL A 844 25.92 -26.13 -29.45
CA VAL A 844 24.54 -26.62 -29.30
C VAL A 844 24.43 -28.10 -29.67
N GLN A 845 25.11 -28.53 -30.72
CA GLN A 845 25.08 -29.92 -31.22
C GLN A 845 25.72 -30.90 -30.23
N ASP A 846 26.79 -30.46 -29.55
CA ASP A 846 27.59 -31.29 -28.66
C ASP A 846 27.40 -30.95 -27.16
N SER A 847 26.44 -30.06 -26.83
CA SER A 847 26.09 -29.67 -25.44
C SER A 847 25.64 -30.84 -24.54
N VAL A 848 25.49 -32.05 -25.10
CA VAL A 848 25.12 -33.28 -24.41
C VAL A 848 26.36 -34.05 -23.91
N GLN A 849 27.57 -33.70 -24.36
CA GLN A 849 28.80 -34.36 -23.88
C GLN A 849 29.13 -33.95 -22.45
N GLU A 850 29.30 -34.95 -21.59
CA GLU A 850 29.85 -34.71 -20.24
C GLU A 850 31.34 -34.36 -20.33
N PRO A 851 31.81 -33.38 -19.52
CA PRO A 851 33.22 -33.04 -19.47
C PRO A 851 34.05 -34.25 -19.00
N PRO A 852 35.28 -34.43 -19.50
CA PRO A 852 36.16 -35.51 -19.07
C PRO A 852 36.32 -35.55 -17.54
N ALA A 853 36.37 -36.73 -16.95
CA ALA A 853 36.45 -36.91 -15.50
C ALA A 853 37.61 -36.13 -14.85
N VAL A 854 38.73 -36.02 -15.56
CA VAL A 854 39.91 -35.22 -15.13
C VAL A 854 39.55 -33.73 -15.03
N PHE A 855 38.86 -33.17 -16.03
CA PHE A 855 38.43 -31.78 -16.02
C PHE A 855 37.36 -31.52 -14.94
N ALA A 856 36.41 -32.46 -14.76
CA ALA A 856 35.41 -32.37 -13.71
C ALA A 856 36.04 -32.38 -12.30
N ALA A 857 37.07 -33.19 -12.07
CA ALA A 857 37.83 -33.21 -10.82
C ALA A 857 38.60 -31.90 -10.56
N MET A 858 39.13 -31.27 -11.61
CA MET A 858 39.83 -29.97 -11.49
C MET A 858 38.89 -28.83 -11.10
N THR A 859 37.68 -28.80 -11.66
CA THR A 859 36.70 -27.72 -11.49
C THR A 859 35.77 -27.91 -10.28
N GLY A 860 35.64 -29.15 -9.77
CA GLY A 860 34.99 -29.44 -8.50
C GLY A 860 33.53 -29.01 -8.44
N ALA A 861 33.11 -28.40 -7.32
CA ALA A 861 31.73 -27.99 -7.08
C ALA A 861 31.23 -26.87 -8.03
N TYR A 862 32.14 -26.09 -8.64
CA TYR A 862 31.77 -24.99 -9.53
C TYR A 862 31.04 -25.47 -10.78
N LEU A 863 31.37 -26.67 -11.28
CA LEU A 863 30.70 -27.28 -12.43
C LEU A 863 29.18 -27.47 -12.18
N GLN A 864 28.81 -27.89 -10.97
CA GLN A 864 27.40 -28.03 -10.58
C GLN A 864 26.71 -26.68 -10.46
N SER A 865 27.40 -25.66 -9.95
CA SER A 865 26.88 -24.29 -9.89
C SER A 865 26.53 -23.75 -11.29
N VAL A 866 27.40 -23.96 -12.29
CA VAL A 866 27.10 -23.54 -13.68
C VAL A 866 25.92 -24.31 -14.27
N LYS A 867 25.78 -25.60 -13.95
CA LYS A 867 24.61 -26.41 -14.35
C LYS A 867 23.32 -25.89 -13.73
N THR A 868 23.33 -25.56 -12.44
CA THR A 868 22.19 -24.94 -11.74
C THR A 868 21.82 -23.60 -12.36
N LEU A 869 22.83 -22.75 -12.64
CA LEU A 869 22.62 -21.45 -13.27
C LEU A 869 21.96 -21.57 -14.65
N GLY A 870 22.41 -22.51 -15.48
CA GLY A 870 21.81 -22.80 -16.79
C GLY A 870 20.35 -23.25 -16.70
N ARG A 871 20.04 -24.14 -15.75
CA ARG A 871 18.65 -24.57 -15.46
C ARG A 871 17.78 -23.41 -14.98
N GLN A 872 18.25 -22.60 -14.03
CA GLN A 872 17.47 -21.46 -13.50
C GLN A 872 17.23 -20.38 -14.57
N THR A 873 18.19 -20.16 -15.47
CA THR A 873 18.00 -19.24 -16.60
C THR A 873 16.93 -19.74 -17.58
N ALA A 874 16.83 -21.05 -17.80
CA ALA A 874 15.75 -21.64 -18.58
C ALA A 874 14.39 -21.51 -17.90
N GLU A 875 14.31 -21.81 -16.59
CA GLU A 875 13.09 -21.64 -15.78
C GLU A 875 12.60 -20.20 -15.76
N PHE A 876 13.52 -19.23 -15.67
CA PHE A 876 13.24 -17.80 -15.78
C PHE A 876 12.57 -17.45 -17.12
N HIS A 877 13.15 -17.87 -18.24
CA HIS A 877 12.58 -17.60 -19.57
C HIS A 877 11.24 -18.31 -19.80
N LEU A 878 11.07 -19.53 -19.28
CA LEU A 878 9.81 -20.26 -19.32
C LEU A 878 8.71 -19.51 -18.54
N ALA A 879 9.02 -18.97 -17.37
CA ALA A 879 8.08 -18.17 -16.58
C ALA A 879 7.67 -16.89 -17.33
N LEU A 880 8.61 -16.18 -17.96
CA LEU A 880 8.31 -15.00 -18.78
C LEU A 880 7.47 -15.30 -20.03
N ALA A 881 7.58 -16.52 -20.56
CA ALA A 881 6.79 -16.97 -21.71
C ALA A 881 5.40 -17.55 -21.34
N GLY A 882 5.14 -17.78 -20.05
CA GLY A 882 3.97 -18.53 -19.59
C GLY A 882 2.63 -17.79 -19.71
N ASP A 883 2.62 -16.46 -19.57
CA ASP A 883 1.40 -15.66 -19.56
C ASP A 883 0.93 -15.30 -20.99
N LYS A 884 -0.25 -15.82 -21.37
CA LYS A 884 -0.86 -15.60 -22.68
C LYS A 884 -1.87 -14.44 -22.72
N LYS A 885 -2.22 -13.88 -21.56
CA LYS A 885 -3.24 -12.83 -21.40
C LYS A 885 -2.61 -11.45 -21.28
N ASN A 886 -1.53 -11.31 -20.52
CA ASN A 886 -0.86 -10.02 -20.34
C ASN A 886 -0.18 -9.58 -21.64
N LYS A 887 -0.59 -8.44 -22.22
CA LYS A 887 -0.06 -7.94 -23.49
C LYS A 887 1.46 -7.71 -23.46
N ASP A 888 2.00 -7.25 -22.33
CA ASP A 888 3.42 -6.89 -22.22
C ASP A 888 4.33 -8.11 -22.10
N PHE A 889 3.82 -9.25 -21.63
CA PHE A 889 4.56 -10.51 -21.47
C PHE A 889 4.20 -11.57 -22.50
N LYS A 890 3.01 -11.49 -23.12
CA LYS A 890 2.54 -12.44 -24.12
C LYS A 890 3.57 -12.63 -25.23
N PRO A 891 4.07 -13.86 -25.46
CA PRO A 891 5.02 -14.12 -26.52
C PRO A 891 4.50 -13.67 -27.89
N GLU A 892 5.39 -13.12 -28.72
CA GLU A 892 5.08 -12.65 -30.08
C GLU A 892 5.88 -13.41 -31.13
N LYS A 893 5.25 -13.88 -32.21
CA LYS A 893 5.99 -14.57 -33.26
C LYS A 893 6.91 -13.58 -33.99
N ALA A 894 8.19 -13.93 -34.17
CA ALA A 894 9.12 -13.10 -34.92
C ALA A 894 8.63 -12.91 -36.37
N THR A 895 8.76 -11.69 -36.88
CA THR A 895 8.40 -11.35 -38.26
C THR A 895 9.64 -11.15 -39.12
N ARG A 896 9.48 -11.24 -40.44
CA ARG A 896 10.54 -10.90 -41.38
C ARG A 896 11.08 -9.48 -41.17
N VAL A 897 10.19 -8.52 -40.92
CA VAL A 897 10.55 -7.12 -40.63
C VAL A 897 11.40 -7.03 -39.37
N TYR A 898 11.06 -7.78 -38.31
CA TYR A 898 11.87 -7.84 -37.10
C TYR A 898 13.26 -8.43 -37.37
N ALA A 899 13.34 -9.51 -38.14
CA ALA A 899 14.61 -10.15 -38.50
C ALA A 899 15.54 -9.20 -39.29
N GLU A 900 14.97 -8.46 -40.25
CA GLU A 900 15.69 -7.42 -41.02
C GLU A 900 16.18 -6.29 -40.09
N GLN A 901 15.31 -5.77 -39.21
CA GLN A 901 15.68 -4.74 -38.24
C GLN A 901 16.77 -5.19 -37.25
N LEU A 902 16.74 -6.46 -36.84
CA LEU A 902 17.74 -7.07 -35.97
C LEU A 902 19.10 -7.15 -36.68
N ALA A 903 19.11 -7.65 -37.92
CA ALA A 903 20.33 -7.74 -38.74
C ALA A 903 20.97 -6.36 -38.95
N ASP A 904 20.16 -5.35 -39.27
CA ASP A 904 20.61 -3.97 -39.42
C ASP A 904 21.15 -3.38 -38.12
N SER A 905 20.49 -3.66 -36.99
CA SER A 905 20.91 -3.18 -35.68
C SER A 905 22.28 -3.75 -35.29
N ILE A 906 22.47 -5.07 -35.43
CA ILE A 906 23.74 -5.73 -35.12
C ILE A 906 24.83 -5.22 -36.07
N SER A 907 24.54 -5.13 -37.37
CA SER A 907 25.50 -4.64 -38.37
C SER A 907 25.99 -3.22 -38.08
N ARG A 908 25.08 -2.31 -37.72
CA ARG A 908 25.45 -0.92 -37.33
C ARG A 908 26.33 -0.88 -36.10
N GLN A 909 26.04 -1.70 -35.10
CA GLN A 909 26.82 -1.76 -33.87
C GLN A 909 28.24 -2.29 -34.13
N ILE A 910 28.36 -3.34 -34.95
CA ILE A 910 29.67 -3.87 -35.38
C ILE A 910 30.45 -2.78 -36.13
N GLN A 911 29.81 -2.09 -37.08
CA GLN A 911 30.46 -1.00 -37.82
C GLN A 911 30.92 0.15 -36.90
N GLN A 912 30.12 0.51 -35.89
CA GLN A 912 30.49 1.53 -34.90
C GLN A 912 31.70 1.11 -34.07
N ALA A 913 31.72 -0.13 -33.56
CA ALA A 913 32.83 -0.67 -32.81
C ALA A 913 34.12 -0.73 -33.65
N LEU A 914 34.03 -1.17 -34.91
CA LEU A 914 35.17 -1.19 -35.85
C LEU A 914 35.68 0.23 -36.16
N ALA A 915 34.80 1.20 -36.35
CA ALA A 915 35.18 2.60 -36.53
C ALA A 915 35.84 3.19 -35.28
N GLY A 916 35.39 2.80 -34.09
CA GLY A 916 36.04 3.13 -32.81
C GLY A 916 37.45 2.54 -32.71
N LEU A 917 37.58 1.25 -33.02
CA LEU A 917 38.85 0.52 -33.02
C LEU A 917 39.86 1.12 -34.01
N SER A 918 39.40 1.49 -35.21
CA SER A 918 40.23 2.14 -36.22
C SER A 918 40.72 3.52 -35.78
N ARG A 919 39.86 4.33 -35.12
CA ARG A 919 40.22 5.67 -34.64
C ARG A 919 41.28 5.64 -33.54
N LYS A 920 41.22 4.65 -32.64
CA LYS A 920 42.18 4.49 -31.53
C LYS A 920 43.39 3.61 -31.87
N SER A 921 43.58 3.27 -33.14
CA SER A 921 44.61 2.36 -33.65
C SER A 921 46.05 2.69 -33.19
N MET A 922 46.42 3.98 -33.13
CA MET A 922 47.76 4.42 -32.70
C MET A 922 47.98 4.36 -31.17
N GLN A 923 46.92 4.20 -30.38
CA GLN A 923 46.96 4.19 -28.91
C GLN A 923 46.92 2.77 -28.33
N LEU A 924 46.81 1.75 -29.18
CA LEU A 924 46.76 0.35 -28.74
C LEU A 924 48.18 -0.23 -28.58
N PRO A 925 48.42 -1.06 -27.55
CA PRO A 925 49.67 -1.81 -27.41
C PRO A 925 50.00 -2.63 -28.67
N ALA A 926 51.28 -2.66 -29.07
CA ALA A 926 51.74 -3.33 -30.29
C ALA A 926 51.35 -4.81 -30.36
N GLU A 927 51.22 -5.48 -29.21
CA GLU A 927 50.83 -6.89 -29.09
C GLU A 927 49.40 -7.16 -29.56
N LEU A 928 48.51 -6.17 -29.48
CA LEU A 928 47.13 -6.27 -29.95
C LEU A 928 46.99 -5.99 -31.45
N GLY A 929 48.04 -5.49 -32.10
CA GLY A 929 48.04 -5.12 -33.52
C GLY A 929 47.66 -6.28 -34.44
N ARG A 930 48.22 -7.48 -34.22
CA ARG A 930 47.91 -8.67 -35.04
C ARG A 930 46.45 -9.11 -34.93
N LYS A 931 45.89 -9.10 -33.71
CA LYS A 931 44.48 -9.45 -33.48
C LYS A 931 43.55 -8.40 -34.09
N ARG A 932 43.85 -7.11 -33.91
CA ARG A 932 43.13 -6.00 -34.56
C ARG A 932 43.08 -6.18 -36.07
N ASP A 933 44.23 -6.40 -36.71
CA ASP A 933 44.32 -6.49 -38.17
C ASP A 933 43.51 -7.66 -38.71
N ARG A 934 43.52 -8.79 -37.99
CA ARG A 934 42.67 -9.94 -38.30
C ARG A 934 41.17 -9.63 -38.18
N VAL A 935 40.75 -9.00 -37.08
CA VAL A 935 39.36 -8.59 -36.89
C VAL A 935 38.91 -7.63 -37.99
N MET A 936 39.77 -6.69 -38.39
CA MET A 936 39.48 -5.75 -39.47
C MET A 936 39.41 -6.42 -40.85
N SER A 937 40.26 -7.41 -41.14
CA SER A 937 40.26 -8.12 -42.42
C SER A 937 39.07 -9.08 -42.57
N GLU A 938 38.61 -9.69 -41.48
CA GLU A 938 37.47 -10.62 -41.47
C GLU A 938 36.11 -9.90 -41.28
N ALA A 939 36.10 -8.61 -40.93
CA ALA A 939 34.89 -7.82 -40.70
C ALA A 939 33.83 -7.91 -41.82
N PRO A 940 34.17 -7.87 -43.13
CA PRO A 940 33.18 -8.03 -44.19
C PRO A 940 32.47 -9.39 -44.16
N ALA A 941 33.20 -10.46 -43.84
CA ALA A 941 32.64 -11.80 -43.72
C ALA A 941 31.71 -11.93 -42.49
N VAL A 942 32.05 -11.25 -41.38
CA VAL A 942 31.19 -11.18 -40.20
C VAL A 942 29.88 -10.45 -40.52
N LEU A 943 29.95 -9.31 -41.21
CA LEU A 943 28.77 -8.54 -41.60
C LEU A 943 27.86 -9.33 -42.57
N ASP A 944 28.42 -10.07 -43.53
CA ASP A 944 27.65 -10.96 -44.41
C ASP A 944 26.92 -12.05 -43.61
N ARG A 945 27.62 -12.67 -42.64
CA ARG A 945 27.01 -13.69 -41.76
C ARG A 945 25.86 -13.11 -40.94
N VAL A 946 26.01 -11.90 -40.38
CA VAL A 946 24.92 -11.23 -39.65
C VAL A 946 23.74 -10.89 -40.56
N GLY A 947 24.00 -10.48 -41.80
CA GLY A 947 22.96 -10.18 -42.79
C GLY A 947 22.02 -11.37 -43.08
N ARG A 948 22.52 -12.61 -42.96
CA ARG A 948 21.71 -13.82 -43.17
C ARG A 948 20.62 -14.02 -42.10
N ILE A 949 20.67 -13.34 -40.95
CA ILE A 949 19.58 -13.35 -39.95
C ILE A 949 18.26 -12.91 -40.58
N ALA A 950 18.29 -11.93 -41.50
CA ALA A 950 17.11 -11.43 -42.19
C ALA A 950 16.35 -12.54 -42.94
N SER A 951 17.06 -13.58 -43.41
CA SER A 951 16.48 -14.71 -44.13
C SER A 951 15.76 -15.74 -43.25
N LEU A 952 16.00 -15.71 -41.92
CA LEU A 952 15.32 -16.61 -40.99
C LEU A 952 13.85 -16.24 -40.80
N GLY A 953 13.51 -14.95 -40.86
CA GLY A 953 12.15 -14.45 -40.71
C GLY A 953 11.48 -14.99 -39.45
N ASP A 954 10.44 -15.81 -39.62
CA ASP A 954 9.68 -16.39 -38.52
C ASP A 954 10.32 -17.65 -37.89
N LYS A 955 11.40 -18.18 -38.47
CA LYS A 955 12.22 -19.25 -37.88
C LYS A 955 13.02 -18.79 -36.66
N LEU A 956 13.09 -17.48 -36.40
CA LEU A 956 13.69 -16.94 -35.18
C LEU A 956 12.94 -17.34 -33.89
N GLY A 957 11.77 -17.97 -34.01
CA GLY A 957 10.95 -18.40 -32.88
C GLY A 957 10.06 -17.26 -32.37
N TRP A 958 9.63 -17.38 -31.12
CA TRP A 958 8.81 -16.38 -30.45
C TRP A 958 9.68 -15.45 -29.60
N LEU A 959 9.32 -14.17 -29.59
CA LEU A 959 9.95 -13.10 -28.84
C LEU A 959 9.27 -12.99 -27.47
N ILE A 960 10.07 -12.96 -26.41
CA ILE A 960 9.62 -12.86 -25.02
C ILE A 960 10.28 -11.69 -24.31
N ARG A 961 9.76 -11.31 -23.14
CA ARG A 961 10.54 -10.48 -22.20
C ARG A 961 11.77 -11.27 -21.74
N HIS A 962 12.86 -10.58 -21.51
CA HIS A 962 14.16 -11.13 -21.13
C HIS A 962 14.89 -10.09 -20.28
N HIS A 963 15.99 -10.47 -19.63
CA HIS A 963 16.73 -9.63 -18.70
C HIS A 963 17.49 -8.50 -19.42
N GLY A 964 18.08 -8.76 -20.58
CA GLY A 964 18.64 -7.74 -21.48
C GLY A 964 20.04 -7.21 -21.12
N ASP A 965 20.56 -7.53 -19.93
CA ASP A 965 21.99 -7.35 -19.55
C ASP A 965 22.41 -8.42 -18.53
N TYR A 966 22.18 -9.68 -18.89
CA TYR A 966 22.43 -10.81 -17.99
C TYR A 966 23.90 -11.23 -17.98
N HIS A 967 24.53 -11.21 -16.80
CA HIS A 967 25.94 -11.61 -16.60
C HIS A 967 26.18 -12.09 -15.15
N LEU A 968 27.36 -12.62 -14.84
CA LEU A 968 27.69 -13.18 -13.51
C LEU A 968 27.61 -12.19 -12.34
N GLY A 969 27.62 -10.89 -12.63
CA GLY A 969 27.45 -9.84 -11.62
C GLY A 969 25.99 -9.60 -11.24
N GLN A 970 25.04 -10.09 -12.04
CA GLN A 970 23.59 -9.98 -11.80
C GLN A 970 22.99 -11.24 -11.20
N VAL A 971 23.84 -12.10 -10.64
CA VAL A 971 23.42 -13.30 -9.91
C VAL A 971 24.09 -13.35 -8.55
N LEU A 972 23.30 -13.57 -7.50
CA LEU A 972 23.79 -13.78 -6.15
C LEU A 972 23.79 -15.25 -5.79
N ARG A 973 24.85 -15.72 -5.14
CA ARG A 973 24.91 -17.09 -4.65
C ARG A 973 24.39 -17.18 -3.23
N THR A 974 23.43 -18.08 -3.01
CA THR A 974 22.82 -18.33 -1.69
C THR A 974 23.57 -19.41 -0.91
N GLU A 975 23.29 -19.53 0.39
CA GLU A 975 23.87 -20.58 1.25
C GLU A 975 23.52 -22.01 0.81
N ASN A 976 22.36 -22.18 0.15
CA ASN A 976 21.89 -23.46 -0.37
C ASN A 976 22.52 -23.84 -1.72
N ASN A 977 23.54 -23.09 -2.19
CA ASN A 977 24.17 -23.24 -3.52
C ASN A 977 23.26 -22.96 -4.72
N ASP A 978 22.12 -22.28 -4.53
CA ASP A 978 21.28 -21.75 -5.61
C ASP A 978 21.67 -20.30 -5.97
N PHE A 979 21.26 -19.84 -7.15
CA PHE A 979 21.40 -18.45 -7.57
C PHE A 979 20.09 -17.67 -7.49
N ILE A 980 20.19 -16.38 -7.17
CA ILE A 980 19.11 -15.39 -7.27
C ILE A 980 19.47 -14.41 -8.38
N LEU A 981 18.55 -14.19 -9.32
CA LEU A 981 18.68 -13.23 -10.40
C LEU A 981 18.30 -11.83 -9.90
N LEU A 982 19.08 -10.82 -10.30
CA LEU A 982 18.90 -9.42 -9.92
C LEU A 982 18.87 -8.49 -11.14
N ASP A 983 18.35 -7.29 -10.95
CA ASP A 983 18.55 -6.13 -11.85
C ASP A 983 18.08 -6.33 -13.29
N PHE A 984 16.77 -6.45 -13.50
CA PHE A 984 16.17 -6.64 -14.83
C PHE A 984 16.05 -5.33 -15.62
N GLU A 985 16.84 -4.30 -15.29
CA GLU A 985 16.82 -2.99 -15.96
C GLU A 985 17.23 -3.07 -17.43
N GLY A 986 18.03 -4.08 -17.80
CA GLY A 986 18.75 -4.16 -19.07
C GLY A 986 19.81 -3.05 -19.20
N GLU A 987 20.40 -2.89 -20.39
CA GLU A 987 21.48 -1.92 -20.62
C GLU A 987 21.05 -0.46 -20.31
N PRO A 988 21.52 0.19 -19.22
CA PRO A 988 20.96 1.47 -18.73
C PRO A 988 21.14 2.66 -19.69
N GLN A 989 22.06 2.55 -20.64
CA GLN A 989 22.30 3.58 -21.66
C GLN A 989 21.19 3.61 -22.74
N ARG A 990 20.36 2.56 -22.84
CA ARG A 990 19.26 2.50 -23.80
C ARG A 990 17.97 3.09 -23.20
N PRO A 991 17.14 3.77 -24.00
CA PRO A 991 15.85 4.29 -23.52
C PRO A 991 14.91 3.15 -23.09
N LEU A 992 14.04 3.41 -22.10
CA LEU A 992 13.05 2.45 -21.60
C LEU A 992 12.28 1.71 -22.71
N SER A 993 11.88 2.41 -23.77
CA SER A 993 11.12 1.83 -24.88
C SER A 993 11.88 0.77 -25.69
N LYS A 994 13.22 0.71 -25.58
CA LYS A 994 14.04 -0.37 -26.13
C LYS A 994 14.26 -1.47 -25.09
N ARG A 995 14.48 -1.12 -23.82
CA ARG A 995 14.68 -2.08 -22.70
C ARG A 995 13.43 -2.92 -22.43
N ARG A 996 12.24 -2.36 -22.70
CA ARG A 996 10.94 -3.05 -22.59
C ARG A 996 10.57 -3.95 -23.78
N ARG A 997 11.34 -3.95 -24.86
CA ARG A 997 10.99 -4.75 -26.05
C ARG A 997 11.14 -6.24 -25.78
N LYS A 998 10.25 -7.03 -26.41
CA LYS A 998 10.40 -8.48 -26.49
C LYS A 998 11.51 -8.81 -27.48
N GLY A 999 12.27 -9.85 -27.19
CA GLY A 999 13.41 -10.28 -27.98
C GLY A 999 13.65 -11.78 -27.87
N SER A 1000 14.71 -12.26 -28.51
CA SER A 1000 15.14 -13.64 -28.37
C SER A 1000 15.77 -13.86 -26.99
N ALA A 1001 15.34 -14.91 -26.29
CA ALA A 1001 15.90 -15.36 -25.02
C ALA A 1001 17.40 -15.72 -25.12
N LEU A 1002 17.88 -16.05 -26.32
CA LEU A 1002 19.29 -16.39 -26.56
C LEU A 1002 20.23 -15.20 -26.36
N LYS A 1003 19.70 -13.97 -26.28
CA LYS A 1003 20.49 -12.79 -25.94
C LYS A 1003 21.04 -12.85 -24.51
N ASP A 1004 20.24 -13.29 -23.54
CA ASP A 1004 20.68 -13.47 -22.16
C ASP A 1004 21.67 -14.63 -22.04
N VAL A 1005 21.44 -15.72 -22.78
CA VAL A 1005 22.36 -16.86 -22.88
C VAL A 1005 23.72 -16.39 -23.40
N ALA A 1006 23.76 -15.62 -24.48
CA ALA A 1006 25.00 -15.04 -25.02
C ALA A 1006 25.70 -14.12 -24.01
N GLY A 1007 24.95 -13.29 -23.27
CA GLY A 1007 25.47 -12.43 -22.21
C GLY A 1007 26.21 -13.22 -21.12
N MET A 1008 25.60 -14.30 -20.63
CA MET A 1008 26.23 -15.16 -19.61
C MET A 1008 27.48 -15.88 -20.13
N LEU A 1009 27.45 -16.40 -21.37
CA LEU A 1009 28.62 -17.02 -21.99
C LEU A 1009 29.79 -16.04 -22.13
N ARG A 1010 29.52 -14.80 -22.57
CA ARG A 1010 30.54 -13.75 -22.62
C ARG A 1010 31.06 -13.38 -21.24
N SER A 1011 30.21 -13.40 -20.21
CA SER A 1011 30.63 -13.19 -18.82
C SER A 1011 31.58 -14.28 -18.32
N LEU A 1012 31.35 -15.56 -18.66
CA LEU A 1012 32.27 -16.66 -18.36
C LEU A 1012 33.61 -16.49 -19.08
N HIS A 1013 33.60 -16.10 -20.36
CA HIS A 1013 34.83 -15.78 -21.09
C HIS A 1013 35.60 -14.62 -20.42
N TYR A 1014 34.90 -13.56 -20.02
CA TYR A 1014 35.50 -12.44 -19.29
C TYR A 1014 36.14 -12.88 -17.99
N ALA A 1015 35.48 -13.77 -17.22
CA ALA A 1015 36.04 -14.31 -15.99
C ALA A 1015 37.31 -15.12 -16.27
N ALA A 1016 37.29 -16.00 -17.28
CA ALA A 1016 38.45 -16.82 -17.68
C ALA A 1016 39.68 -15.96 -18.03
N GLU A 1017 39.51 -14.98 -18.91
CA GLU A 1017 40.60 -14.07 -19.29
C GLU A 1017 41.06 -13.18 -18.13
N ARG A 1018 40.13 -12.70 -17.27
CA ARG A 1018 40.48 -11.85 -16.13
C ARG A 1018 41.25 -12.60 -15.03
N GLY A 1019 40.96 -13.89 -14.86
CA GLY A 1019 41.62 -14.76 -13.89
C GLY A 1019 43.07 -15.12 -14.25
N LEU A 1020 43.50 -14.86 -15.49
CA LEU A 1020 44.88 -15.07 -15.90
C LEU A 1020 45.86 -14.11 -15.20
N PRO A 1021 47.12 -14.53 -14.94
CA PRO A 1021 48.13 -13.69 -14.30
C PRO A 1021 48.37 -12.37 -15.07
N ALA A 1022 48.39 -11.23 -14.37
CA ALA A 1022 48.62 -9.89 -14.94
C ALA A 1022 50.07 -9.40 -14.75
N GLY A 1023 50.60 -8.55 -15.65
CA GLY A 1023 51.96 -7.98 -15.60
C GLY A 1023 52.96 -8.60 -16.59
N GLU A 1024 53.99 -7.84 -16.99
CA GLU A 1024 55.01 -8.28 -17.97
C GLU A 1024 55.85 -9.47 -17.46
N GLU A 1025 56.18 -9.48 -16.16
CA GLU A 1025 56.96 -10.56 -15.53
C GLU A 1025 56.23 -11.92 -15.52
N GLN A 1026 54.90 -11.94 -15.73
CA GLN A 1026 54.08 -13.14 -15.74
C GLN A 1026 53.66 -13.57 -17.17
N ARG A 1027 54.27 -12.98 -18.21
CA ARG A 1027 53.92 -13.21 -19.61
C ARG A 1027 53.99 -14.68 -20.02
N ASP A 1028 55.11 -15.35 -19.75
CA ASP A 1028 55.31 -16.75 -20.13
C ASP A 1028 54.30 -17.67 -19.43
N ARG A 1029 54.02 -17.38 -18.15
CA ARG A 1029 53.01 -18.09 -17.36
C ARG A 1029 51.61 -17.91 -17.96
N ARG A 1030 51.27 -16.69 -18.38
CA ARG A 1030 49.99 -16.39 -19.04
C ARG A 1030 49.84 -17.13 -20.36
N GLU A 1031 50.88 -17.17 -21.19
CA GLU A 1031 50.81 -17.87 -22.49
C GLU A 1031 50.64 -19.39 -22.31
N ARG A 1032 51.28 -20.00 -21.31
CA ARG A 1032 51.08 -21.42 -20.96
C ARG A 1032 49.67 -21.73 -20.46
N LEU A 1033 49.07 -20.85 -19.67
CA LEU A 1033 47.72 -21.06 -19.12
C LEU A 1033 46.58 -20.71 -20.08
N ARG A 1034 46.86 -20.01 -21.17
CA ARG A 1034 45.83 -19.56 -22.10
C ARG A 1034 45.04 -20.70 -22.75
N PRO A 1035 45.66 -21.81 -23.20
CA PRO A 1035 44.92 -23.00 -23.65
C PRO A 1035 44.02 -23.61 -22.57
N TRP A 1036 44.44 -23.56 -21.30
CA TRP A 1036 43.64 -24.03 -20.15
C TRP A 1036 42.46 -23.11 -19.84
N ALA A 1037 42.62 -21.80 -19.99
CA ALA A 1037 41.54 -20.81 -19.89
C ALA A 1037 40.48 -21.05 -20.98
N ARG A 1038 40.93 -21.32 -22.21
CA ARG A 1038 40.05 -21.67 -23.33
C ARG A 1038 39.28 -22.97 -23.08
N ALA A 1039 39.96 -24.02 -22.62
CA ALA A 1039 39.29 -25.29 -22.25
C ALA A 1039 38.24 -25.08 -21.16
N TRP A 1040 38.55 -24.27 -20.14
CA TRP A 1040 37.59 -23.95 -19.08
C TRP A 1040 36.35 -23.25 -19.62
N TYR A 1041 36.54 -22.21 -20.43
CA TYR A 1041 35.45 -21.46 -21.03
C TYR A 1041 34.57 -22.33 -21.93
N GLU A 1042 35.16 -23.15 -22.81
CA GLU A 1042 34.42 -24.04 -23.72
C GLU A 1042 33.57 -25.06 -22.94
N TRP A 1043 34.14 -25.74 -21.94
CA TRP A 1043 33.40 -26.71 -21.12
C TRP A 1043 32.32 -26.06 -20.25
N MET A 1044 32.61 -24.93 -19.60
CA MET A 1044 31.60 -24.23 -18.79
C MET A 1044 30.46 -23.71 -19.65
N SER A 1045 30.76 -23.23 -20.86
CA SER A 1045 29.75 -22.81 -21.85
C SER A 1045 28.89 -23.97 -22.31
N SER A 1046 29.50 -25.13 -22.60
CA SER A 1046 28.79 -26.36 -22.99
C SER A 1046 27.86 -26.83 -21.88
N VAL A 1047 28.33 -26.87 -20.64
CA VAL A 1047 27.55 -27.29 -19.46
C VAL A 1047 26.37 -26.34 -19.20
N PHE A 1048 26.61 -25.03 -19.27
CA PHE A 1048 25.57 -24.02 -19.11
C PHE A 1048 24.47 -24.16 -20.18
N VAL A 1049 24.86 -24.24 -21.45
CA VAL A 1049 23.92 -24.36 -22.58
C VAL A 1049 23.21 -25.72 -22.57
N GLY A 1050 23.91 -26.81 -22.25
CA GLY A 1050 23.32 -28.13 -22.11
C GLY A 1050 22.24 -28.17 -21.02
N ALA A 1051 22.51 -27.59 -19.85
CA ALA A 1051 21.54 -27.46 -18.78
C ALA A 1051 20.33 -26.59 -19.17
N TYR A 1052 20.59 -25.47 -19.85
CA TYR A 1052 19.56 -24.57 -20.36
C TYR A 1052 18.64 -25.28 -21.38
N LEU A 1053 19.22 -25.97 -22.35
CA LEU A 1053 18.46 -26.69 -23.39
C LEU A 1053 17.75 -27.93 -22.85
N ALA A 1054 18.29 -28.61 -21.83
CA ALA A 1054 17.58 -29.70 -21.16
C ALA A 1054 16.27 -29.22 -20.51
N ALA A 1055 16.25 -28.01 -19.97
CA ALA A 1055 15.06 -27.43 -19.33
C ALA A 1055 14.12 -26.72 -20.32
N ALA A 1056 14.66 -25.98 -21.30
CA ALA A 1056 13.88 -25.13 -22.22
C ALA A 1056 13.81 -25.62 -23.68
N GLY A 1057 14.44 -26.74 -24.04
CA GLY A 1057 14.62 -27.15 -25.44
C GLY A 1057 13.33 -27.35 -26.24
N GLY A 1058 12.22 -27.67 -25.58
CA GLY A 1058 10.89 -27.77 -26.19
C GLY A 1058 10.11 -26.45 -26.28
N ALA A 1059 10.67 -25.33 -25.83
CA ALA A 1059 9.96 -24.07 -25.75
C ALA A 1059 9.82 -23.39 -27.12
N GLN A 1060 8.63 -22.83 -27.40
CA GLN A 1060 8.31 -22.19 -28.67
C GLN A 1060 9.14 -20.93 -28.95
N TYR A 1061 9.72 -20.30 -27.93
CA TYR A 1061 10.57 -19.11 -28.09
C TYR A 1061 11.97 -19.44 -28.62
N LEU A 1062 12.36 -20.71 -28.69
CA LEU A 1062 13.63 -21.11 -29.27
C LEU A 1062 13.49 -21.37 -30.78
N PRO A 1063 14.49 -21.01 -31.61
CA PRO A 1063 14.47 -21.15 -33.08
C PRO A 1063 14.70 -22.59 -33.58
N GLY A 1064 14.38 -23.61 -32.77
CA GLY A 1064 14.49 -25.03 -33.16
C GLY A 1064 15.87 -25.42 -33.69
N ALA A 1065 15.96 -25.81 -34.96
CA ALA A 1065 17.22 -26.25 -35.59
C ALA A 1065 18.26 -25.12 -35.74
N ASP A 1066 17.86 -23.85 -35.67
CA ASP A 1066 18.71 -22.70 -35.90
C ASP A 1066 19.32 -22.09 -34.61
N ILE A 1067 19.11 -22.71 -33.44
CA ILE A 1067 19.60 -22.20 -32.12
C ILE A 1067 21.09 -21.84 -32.15
N GLY A 1068 21.94 -22.75 -32.64
CA GLY A 1068 23.40 -22.53 -32.66
C GLY A 1068 23.81 -21.32 -33.50
N TYR A 1069 23.14 -21.11 -34.64
CA TYR A 1069 23.41 -19.95 -35.48
C TYR A 1069 22.93 -18.65 -34.83
N VAL A 1070 21.72 -18.63 -34.27
CA VAL A 1070 21.17 -17.43 -33.62
C VAL A 1070 21.98 -17.06 -32.37
N LEU A 1071 22.44 -18.04 -31.59
CA LEU A 1071 23.30 -17.81 -30.44
C LEU A 1071 24.66 -17.20 -30.84
N GLU A 1072 25.28 -17.71 -31.90
CA GLU A 1072 26.53 -17.15 -32.46
C GLU A 1072 26.37 -15.67 -32.83
N MET A 1073 25.23 -15.29 -33.43
CA MET A 1073 24.96 -13.90 -33.80
C MET A 1073 24.82 -12.98 -32.57
N PHE A 1074 24.19 -13.45 -31.49
CA PHE A 1074 24.10 -12.70 -30.25
C PHE A 1074 25.44 -12.63 -29.49
N LEU A 1075 26.30 -13.65 -29.61
CA LEU A 1075 27.68 -13.60 -29.11
C LEU A 1075 28.49 -12.53 -29.85
N LEU A 1076 28.34 -12.44 -31.18
CA LEU A 1076 28.93 -11.38 -31.99
C LEU A 1076 28.39 -10.00 -31.60
N GLU A 1077 27.07 -9.84 -31.45
CA GLU A 1077 26.48 -8.57 -30.97
C GLU A 1077 27.10 -8.15 -29.63
N LYS A 1078 27.15 -9.07 -28.65
CA LYS A 1078 27.65 -8.75 -27.31
C LYS A 1078 29.15 -8.46 -27.28
N VAL A 1079 29.98 -9.21 -28.02
CA VAL A 1079 31.44 -8.96 -28.01
C VAL A 1079 31.82 -7.64 -28.69
N PHE A 1080 31.10 -7.22 -29.73
CA PHE A 1080 31.34 -5.92 -30.34
C PHE A 1080 30.79 -4.76 -29.49
N TYR A 1081 29.71 -4.98 -28.73
CA TYR A 1081 29.28 -4.05 -27.68
C TYR A 1081 30.38 -3.85 -26.63
N GLU A 1082 30.91 -4.96 -26.11
CA GLU A 1082 32.00 -4.98 -25.11
C GLU A 1082 33.22 -4.24 -25.64
N LEU A 1083 33.61 -4.48 -26.90
CA LEU A 1083 34.74 -3.79 -27.53
C LEU A 1083 34.54 -2.27 -27.53
N GLU A 1084 33.36 -1.78 -27.93
CA GLU A 1084 33.05 -0.35 -27.93
C GLU A 1084 33.05 0.22 -26.50
N TYR A 1085 32.48 -0.53 -25.54
CA TYR A 1085 32.45 -0.12 -24.14
C TYR A 1085 33.86 0.02 -23.55
N GLU A 1086 34.73 -0.99 -23.72
CA GLU A 1086 36.08 -0.97 -23.18
C GLU A 1086 36.97 0.06 -23.89
N LEU A 1087 36.78 0.27 -25.20
CA LEU A 1087 37.43 1.35 -25.93
C LEU A 1087 37.16 2.71 -25.29
N ASN A 1088 35.98 2.93 -24.73
CA ASN A 1088 35.57 4.22 -24.18
C ASN A 1088 35.83 4.35 -22.67
N ASN A 1089 35.88 3.24 -21.92
CA ASN A 1089 35.92 3.28 -20.45
C ASN A 1089 37.18 2.66 -19.82
N ARG A 1090 37.74 1.58 -20.39
CA ARG A 1090 38.90 0.84 -19.80
C ARG A 1090 39.82 0.29 -20.89
N PRO A 1091 40.75 1.11 -21.43
CA PRO A 1091 41.61 0.70 -22.54
C PRO A 1091 42.47 -0.53 -22.28
N ASP A 1092 42.87 -0.77 -21.03
CA ASP A 1092 43.69 -1.92 -20.64
C ASP A 1092 42.97 -3.26 -20.82
N TRP A 1093 41.63 -3.26 -20.89
CA TRP A 1093 40.80 -4.46 -20.98
C TRP A 1093 40.44 -4.83 -22.42
N ILE A 1094 40.83 -4.03 -23.42
CA ILE A 1094 40.52 -4.24 -24.85
C ILE A 1094 41.00 -5.61 -25.36
N HIS A 1095 42.04 -6.19 -24.75
CA HIS A 1095 42.55 -7.51 -25.12
C HIS A 1095 41.52 -8.65 -24.96
N ILE A 1096 40.57 -8.50 -24.03
CA ILE A 1096 39.52 -9.50 -23.71
C ILE A 1096 38.47 -9.61 -24.84
N PRO A 1097 37.77 -8.52 -25.24
CA PRO A 1097 36.82 -8.60 -26.35
C PRO A 1097 37.51 -8.93 -27.68
N LEU A 1098 38.76 -8.47 -27.92
CA LEU A 1098 39.51 -8.86 -29.12
C LEU A 1098 39.84 -10.37 -29.16
N ALA A 1099 40.19 -10.98 -28.02
CA ALA A 1099 40.37 -12.43 -27.93
C ALA A 1099 39.05 -13.15 -28.24
N GLY A 1100 37.94 -12.69 -27.63
CA GLY A 1100 36.62 -13.27 -27.85
C GLY A 1100 36.15 -13.24 -29.31
N ILE A 1101 36.40 -12.14 -30.03
CA ILE A 1101 36.08 -12.07 -31.47
C ILE A 1101 36.89 -13.12 -32.23
N VAL A 1102 38.20 -13.21 -31.99
CA VAL A 1102 39.07 -14.18 -32.67
C VAL A 1102 38.65 -15.62 -32.37
N ASP A 1103 38.28 -15.94 -31.13
CA ASP A 1103 37.84 -17.30 -30.76
C ASP A 1103 36.51 -17.69 -31.44
N ILE A 1104 35.58 -16.74 -31.60
CA ILE A 1104 34.33 -16.94 -32.36
C ILE A 1104 34.64 -17.14 -33.86
N LEU A 1105 35.63 -16.42 -34.40
CA LEU A 1105 36.05 -16.57 -35.80
C LEU A 1105 36.75 -17.90 -36.08
N ASP A 1106 37.64 -18.34 -35.18
CA ASP A 1106 38.43 -19.59 -35.31
C ASP A 1106 37.58 -20.86 -35.34
N THR A 1107 36.36 -20.80 -34.82
CA THR A 1107 35.48 -21.95 -34.65
C THR A 1107 34.45 -22.08 -35.77
N THR A 1108 34.48 -21.17 -36.74
CA THR A 1108 33.60 -21.17 -37.89
C THR A 1108 34.42 -21.28 -39.17
N PRO A 1109 34.43 -22.43 -39.89
CA PRO A 1109 35.23 -22.56 -41.09
C PRO A 1109 34.86 -21.47 -42.11
N THR A 1110 35.82 -20.61 -42.44
CA THR A 1110 35.74 -19.76 -43.63
C THR A 1110 35.69 -20.69 -44.83
N ARG A 1111 34.51 -20.89 -45.43
CA ARG A 1111 34.42 -21.46 -46.78
C ARG A 1111 35.10 -20.50 -47.76
N LEU A 1112 36.40 -20.68 -47.94
CA LEU A 1112 37.10 -20.40 -49.18
C LEU A 1112 37.24 -21.75 -49.91
N ALA A 1113 36.22 -22.06 -50.69
CA ALA A 1113 36.25 -22.92 -51.89
C ALA A 1113 34.95 -22.69 -52.66
#